data_AF-A0A1Y1YR82-F1
#
_entry.id   AF-A0A1Y1YR82-F1
#
_cell.length_a   1.000
_cell.length_b   1.000
_cell.length_c   1.000
_cell.angle_alpha   90.00
_cell.angle_beta   90.00
_cell.angle_gamma   90.00
#
_symmetry.space_group_name_H-M   'P 1'
#
loop_
_entity.id
_entity.type
_entity.pdbx_description
1 polymer ?
#
loop_
_entity_poly.entity_id
_entity_poly.type
_entity_poly.pdbx_seq_one_letter_code
_entity_poly.pdbx_strand_id
1 'polypeptide(L)'
;MDIGKNIVRLSNHESSVSIKAGAGKYILEAAVRRYKKLIFTKGGNGALLNPVAKTVFPTPTTSVPTHALAPKGKYPLLTHRNIQVSGGNIKLNLDTDESYTLNVPAKGGQATIKVKSVYGALRGLESFSQLVSWTEETDQHHIPVAPVTAKVVYNYDLTANMTKEQSKPVLGGEVGLWAEAIDGIDLDRVLWPRGATAAENPTTTELLKGKFFAIIMVAIKLLTSISLLAATSMAWVWPLPEKMDIGKNIVRLSNHEFGVSIKAGAGKDILERAVRRYKKLIFTKGEYGALLNPVAKTVFPTPTTSVPTHALAPKGKYPLLTHLNIQVSGGNTKLNLDTDESYTLNVPAKGGRATITAKSVYGALRGLESFSQLVSWTEETNQFRIPLAPVSITDKPVFPHRGVMIDTSRNFLKVADIKRTLDGMSYNKLNVLHWHIIDQHSFPLKTKTYPQLAEKGAYSKHWVYTEKDVRDIVSYAKDRGIRVYPEFDIPGHAYSWGLAFPDIVTCMNMQPNWSDYAAEPNSGQLNIINPKTDVIVRNFLKEVTTWFDDEFVHIGGDEVNFKCWEDSPGYPEYLQKNNVTLDNLFGQFVLKSHNWVRENKKTPITWQEALTSHHIPIGKDVAVQVWLGAADAIKVVEAGNRVISTSYERWYLDCGRGAWISDSQGNSWCDPYKGWQVVYNYDLTANMTKEQSKLVLGGEVGLWAEAIDGINLDRVLWPRGAAAAEVLWSDIKLADGTIRKTGDVFPRIHEQRARLVDRGIGAEPLQPLWCARNPRNC
;
A
#
# COMPACT_ATOMS: atom_id res chain seq x y z
N MET A 1 -10.76 -35.60 -22.69
CA MET A 1 -10.06 -35.03 -23.86
C MET A 1 -9.02 -36.07 -24.24
N ASP A 2 -9.21 -36.84 -25.31
CA ASP A 2 -8.18 -37.78 -25.78
C ASP A 2 -7.44 -37.11 -26.93
N ILE A 3 -6.30 -36.49 -26.61
CA ILE A 3 -5.50 -35.74 -27.57
C ILE A 3 -4.58 -36.75 -28.25
N GLY A 4 -5.02 -37.28 -29.38
CA GLY A 4 -4.19 -38.12 -30.25
C GLY A 4 -2.86 -37.44 -30.56
N LYS A 5 -1.79 -38.25 -30.62
CA LYS A 5 -0.33 -37.97 -30.64
C LYS A 5 0.23 -36.94 -31.65
N ASN A 6 -0.54 -36.03 -32.22
CA ASN A 6 -0.06 -35.01 -33.17
C ASN A 6 -0.28 -33.59 -32.62
N ILE A 7 0.68 -33.12 -31.82
CA ILE A 7 0.75 -31.73 -31.34
C ILE A 7 1.21 -30.84 -32.50
N VAL A 8 0.41 -29.83 -32.86
CA VAL A 8 0.70 -28.87 -33.93
C VAL A 8 1.17 -27.56 -33.29
N ARG A 9 2.34 -27.03 -33.70
CA ARG A 9 3.02 -25.84 -33.12
C ARG A 9 3.03 -24.65 -34.09
N LEU A 10 2.86 -23.42 -33.60
CA LEU A 10 2.66 -22.20 -34.42
C LEU A 10 3.71 -21.11 -34.10
N SER A 11 4.21 -20.33 -35.08
CA SER A 11 5.17 -19.21 -34.85
C SER A 11 4.73 -17.85 -35.41
N ASN A 12 5.33 -16.79 -34.86
CA ASN A 12 4.97 -15.37 -34.99
C ASN A 12 5.55 -14.60 -36.19
N HIS A 13 6.35 -15.20 -37.08
CA HIS A 13 7.19 -14.41 -37.98
C HIS A 13 6.61 -14.01 -39.35
N GLU A 14 5.46 -14.54 -39.80
CA GLU A 14 4.84 -14.14 -41.09
C GLU A 14 3.29 -14.19 -41.09
N SER A 15 2.65 -13.70 -40.02
CA SER A 15 1.20 -13.83 -39.86
C SER A 15 0.43 -12.62 -40.41
N SER A 16 -0.35 -12.82 -41.49
CA SER A 16 -1.30 -11.85 -42.03
C SER A 16 -2.75 -12.18 -41.62
N VAL A 17 -3.55 -11.13 -41.38
CA VAL A 17 -5.01 -11.25 -41.19
C VAL A 17 -5.68 -10.58 -42.38
N SER A 18 -6.43 -11.34 -43.17
CA SER A 18 -7.18 -10.84 -44.34
C SER A 18 -8.68 -10.90 -44.07
N ILE A 19 -9.39 -9.80 -44.36
CA ILE A 19 -10.84 -9.68 -44.17
C ILE A 19 -11.50 -9.64 -45.55
N LYS A 20 -12.46 -10.54 -45.80
CA LYS A 20 -13.38 -10.45 -46.94
C LYS A 20 -14.74 -10.08 -46.37
N ALA A 21 -15.13 -8.80 -46.49
CA ALA A 21 -16.37 -8.26 -45.94
C ALA A 21 -16.96 -7.20 -46.87
N GLY A 22 -18.30 -7.17 -46.95
CA GLY A 22 -19.08 -6.05 -47.51
C GLY A 22 -19.17 -4.88 -46.52
N ALA A 23 -20.33 -4.19 -46.47
CA ALA A 23 -20.50 -3.08 -45.52
C ALA A 23 -20.29 -3.55 -44.06
N GLY A 24 -19.52 -2.77 -43.29
CA GLY A 24 -18.96 -3.15 -41.97
C GLY A 24 -17.44 -3.39 -41.96
N LYS A 25 -16.78 -3.41 -43.13
CA LYS A 25 -15.33 -3.57 -43.30
C LYS A 25 -14.48 -2.68 -42.37
N TYR A 26 -14.82 -1.40 -42.22
CA TYR A 26 -14.04 -0.45 -41.40
C TYR A 26 -14.03 -0.79 -39.90
N ILE A 27 -15.15 -1.28 -39.34
CA ILE A 27 -15.27 -1.67 -37.93
C ILE A 27 -14.45 -2.94 -37.68
N LEU A 28 -14.53 -3.91 -38.59
CA LEU A 28 -13.74 -5.14 -38.53
C LEU A 28 -12.23 -4.87 -38.71
N GLU A 29 -11.83 -3.96 -39.58
CA GLU A 29 -10.43 -3.56 -39.76
C GLU A 29 -9.85 -2.84 -38.52
N ALA A 30 -10.65 -2.01 -37.84
CA ALA A 30 -10.26 -1.39 -36.58
C ALA A 30 -10.07 -2.43 -35.46
N ALA A 31 -11.00 -3.38 -35.35
CA ALA A 31 -10.90 -4.49 -34.41
C ALA A 31 -9.68 -5.39 -34.69
N VAL A 32 -9.46 -5.78 -35.94
CA VAL A 32 -8.30 -6.59 -36.35
C VAL A 32 -6.98 -5.87 -36.07
N ARG A 33 -6.91 -4.54 -36.26
CA ARG A 33 -5.72 -3.75 -35.86
C ARG A 33 -5.47 -3.81 -34.35
N ARG A 34 -6.53 -3.71 -33.53
CA ARG A 34 -6.45 -3.82 -32.07
C ARG A 34 -6.00 -5.21 -31.61
N TYR A 35 -6.56 -6.27 -32.18
CA TYR A 35 -6.23 -7.65 -31.81
C TYR A 35 -4.90 -8.13 -32.40
N LYS A 36 -4.47 -7.65 -33.58
CA LYS A 36 -3.09 -7.83 -34.05
C LYS A 36 -2.10 -7.28 -33.03
N LYS A 37 -2.40 -6.13 -32.42
CA LYS A 37 -1.56 -5.57 -31.37
C LYS A 37 -1.53 -6.48 -30.14
N LEU A 38 -2.66 -7.06 -29.73
CA LEU A 38 -2.74 -7.98 -28.58
C LEU A 38 -2.05 -9.33 -28.81
N ILE A 39 -2.19 -9.90 -30.01
CA ILE A 39 -1.67 -11.23 -30.37
C ILE A 39 -0.16 -11.18 -30.66
N PHE A 40 0.35 -10.05 -31.18
CA PHE A 40 1.70 -9.97 -31.75
C PHE A 40 2.64 -8.96 -31.05
N THR A 41 2.27 -8.36 -29.91
CA THR A 41 3.24 -7.62 -29.10
C THR A 41 4.13 -8.55 -28.28
N LYS A 42 5.41 -8.65 -28.70
CA LYS A 42 6.49 -9.10 -27.81
C LYS A 42 6.59 -8.13 -26.63
N GLY A 43 6.32 -8.64 -25.43
CA GLY A 43 6.69 -7.96 -24.17
C GLY A 43 5.69 -6.95 -23.59
N GLY A 44 4.39 -7.23 -23.60
CA GLY A 44 3.41 -6.42 -22.86
C GLY A 44 2.37 -7.25 -22.12
N ASN A 45 2.51 -7.36 -20.79
CA ASN A 45 1.48 -7.67 -19.78
C ASN A 45 0.31 -8.62 -20.16
N GLY A 46 0.57 -9.68 -20.94
CA GLY A 46 -0.44 -10.68 -21.32
C GLY A 46 -0.48 -11.91 -20.40
N ALA A 47 0.44 -12.04 -19.45
CA ALA A 47 0.64 -13.26 -18.66
C ALA A 47 -0.23 -13.36 -17.38
N LEU A 48 -1.37 -12.67 -17.31
CA LEU A 48 -2.21 -12.62 -16.09
C LEU A 48 -3.58 -13.30 -16.20
N LEU A 49 -3.78 -14.17 -17.19
CA LEU A 49 -4.97 -15.02 -17.23
C LEU A 49 -4.55 -16.46 -17.54
N ASN A 50 -4.46 -17.27 -16.48
CA ASN A 50 -5.02 -18.63 -16.37
C ASN A 50 -4.08 -19.69 -15.72
N PRO A 51 -4.29 -20.04 -14.44
CA PRO A 51 -3.87 -21.31 -13.87
C PRO A 51 -5.10 -22.21 -13.59
N VAL A 52 -5.87 -22.62 -14.60
CA VAL A 52 -7.00 -23.58 -14.42
C VAL A 52 -6.78 -24.92 -15.12
N ALA A 53 -5.66 -25.14 -15.81
CA ALA A 53 -5.52 -26.33 -16.67
C ALA A 53 -4.66 -27.49 -16.11
N LYS A 54 -4.27 -27.49 -14.83
CA LYS A 54 -3.42 -28.56 -14.27
C LYS A 54 -4.07 -29.55 -13.29
N THR A 55 -5.36 -29.43 -12.96
CA THR A 55 -5.97 -30.25 -11.90
C THR A 55 -7.24 -31.01 -12.25
N VAL A 56 -7.65 -31.08 -13.52
CA VAL A 56 -8.85 -31.86 -13.90
C VAL A 56 -8.48 -32.96 -14.86
N PHE A 57 -8.02 -34.12 -14.36
CA PHE A 57 -8.34 -35.47 -14.89
C PHE A 57 -7.90 -36.55 -13.88
N PRO A 58 -8.77 -37.00 -12.96
CA PRO A 58 -8.62 -38.32 -12.34
C PRO A 58 -9.00 -39.40 -13.36
N THR A 59 -8.26 -40.50 -13.35
CA THR A 59 -8.51 -41.75 -14.09
C THR A 59 -9.92 -42.31 -13.84
N PRO A 60 -10.53 -43.01 -14.81
CA PRO A 60 -11.94 -43.38 -14.74
C PRO A 60 -12.16 -44.71 -14.00
N THR A 61 -12.89 -44.68 -12.88
CA THR A 61 -13.63 -45.85 -12.38
C THR A 61 -15.04 -45.46 -11.92
N THR A 62 -16.02 -45.99 -12.66
CA THR A 62 -17.37 -46.44 -12.24
C THR A 62 -18.33 -45.47 -11.51
N SER A 63 -19.33 -45.01 -12.29
CA SER A 63 -20.80 -44.96 -12.05
C SER A 63 -21.43 -44.39 -10.76
N VAL A 64 -22.60 -43.72 -10.97
CA VAL A 64 -23.80 -43.49 -10.08
C VAL A 64 -24.14 -41.97 -9.91
N PRO A 65 -25.41 -41.51 -9.77
CA PRO A 65 -26.35 -41.11 -10.81
C PRO A 65 -26.86 -39.64 -10.68
N THR A 66 -27.83 -39.26 -11.52
CA THR A 66 -28.43 -37.94 -11.74
C THR A 66 -29.49 -37.47 -10.72
N HIS A 67 -29.64 -36.12 -10.62
CA HIS A 67 -30.70 -35.24 -10.03
C HIS A 67 -30.18 -34.39 -8.83
N ALA A 68 -30.41 -33.08 -8.68
CA ALA A 68 -31.38 -32.13 -9.25
C ALA A 68 -30.84 -30.67 -9.31
N LEU A 69 -31.64 -29.80 -9.92
CA LEU A 69 -31.39 -28.46 -10.47
C LEU A 69 -31.27 -27.28 -9.47
N ALA A 70 -30.55 -26.22 -9.86
CA ALA A 70 -30.71 -24.83 -9.42
C ALA A 70 -30.30 -23.85 -10.56
N PRO A 71 -30.64 -22.54 -10.55
CA PRO A 71 -31.58 -21.92 -11.50
C PRO A 71 -30.94 -21.20 -12.71
N LYS A 72 -31.75 -21.06 -13.77
CA LYS A 72 -31.48 -20.37 -15.04
C LYS A 72 -31.18 -18.87 -14.86
N GLY A 73 -29.94 -18.47 -15.16
CA GLY A 73 -29.54 -17.10 -15.49
C GLY A 73 -28.73 -17.11 -16.79
N LYS A 74 -29.06 -16.24 -17.74
CA LYS A 74 -28.63 -16.27 -19.16
C LYS A 74 -27.10 -16.11 -19.36
N TYR A 75 -26.37 -17.21 -19.33
CA TYR A 75 -25.06 -17.38 -19.98
C TYR A 75 -24.96 -18.82 -20.49
N PRO A 76 -24.68 -19.08 -21.78
CA PRO A 76 -24.41 -20.45 -22.21
C PRO A 76 -23.02 -20.85 -21.71
N LEU A 77 -22.98 -21.61 -20.62
CA LEU A 77 -21.81 -22.41 -20.24
C LEU A 77 -21.41 -23.30 -21.43
N LEU A 78 -20.12 -23.26 -21.81
CA LEU A 78 -19.53 -24.18 -22.78
C LEU A 78 -19.64 -25.61 -22.23
N THR A 79 -20.67 -26.34 -22.64
CA THR A 79 -20.82 -27.76 -22.30
C THR A 79 -20.29 -28.64 -23.43
N HIS A 80 -19.85 -29.86 -23.11
CA HIS A 80 -19.29 -30.84 -24.05
C HIS A 80 -20.13 -31.12 -25.32
N ARG A 81 -21.39 -30.65 -25.38
CA ARG A 81 -22.30 -30.84 -26.53
C ARG A 81 -21.99 -29.94 -27.73
N ASN A 82 -21.17 -28.89 -27.58
CA ASN A 82 -20.94 -27.88 -28.62
C ASN A 82 -19.60 -28.01 -29.37
N ILE A 83 -18.82 -29.06 -29.08
CA ILE A 83 -17.49 -29.32 -29.65
C ILE A 83 -17.54 -30.61 -30.46
N GLN A 84 -17.41 -30.53 -31.79
CA GLN A 84 -17.17 -31.70 -32.63
C GLN A 84 -15.70 -31.73 -33.05
N VAL A 85 -15.02 -32.84 -32.73
CA VAL A 85 -13.65 -33.12 -33.19
C VAL A 85 -13.72 -34.23 -34.22
N SER A 86 -13.30 -33.94 -35.46
CA SER A 86 -13.25 -34.91 -36.55
C SER A 86 -12.04 -34.63 -37.44
N GLY A 87 -11.19 -35.66 -37.64
CA GLY A 87 -10.05 -35.60 -38.58
C GLY A 87 -9.01 -34.52 -38.27
N GLY A 88 -8.79 -34.17 -37.01
CA GLY A 88 -7.86 -33.09 -36.61
C GLY A 88 -8.44 -31.67 -36.72
N ASN A 89 -9.76 -31.52 -36.94
CA ASN A 89 -10.44 -30.24 -36.95
C ASN A 89 -11.28 -30.07 -35.67
N ILE A 90 -11.17 -28.90 -35.01
CA ILE A 90 -12.05 -28.50 -33.91
C ILE A 90 -13.17 -27.65 -34.49
N LYS A 91 -14.43 -28.07 -34.33
CA LYS A 91 -15.61 -27.31 -34.73
C LYS A 91 -16.40 -26.92 -33.48
N LEU A 92 -16.46 -25.61 -33.22
CA LEU A 92 -17.30 -25.02 -32.17
C LEU A 92 -18.60 -24.53 -32.83
N ASN A 93 -19.74 -25.09 -32.41
CA ASN A 93 -21.07 -24.63 -32.82
C ASN A 93 -21.75 -23.98 -31.62
N LEU A 94 -21.95 -22.67 -31.67
CA LEU A 94 -22.81 -21.93 -30.75
C LEU A 94 -24.02 -21.46 -31.55
N ASP A 95 -25.23 -21.59 -31.02
CA ASP A 95 -26.48 -21.36 -31.75
C ASP A 95 -27.10 -20.00 -31.37
N THR A 96 -26.41 -18.90 -31.71
CA THR A 96 -26.87 -17.50 -31.48
C THR A 96 -26.36 -16.56 -32.58
N ASP A 97 -26.86 -15.31 -32.64
CA ASP A 97 -26.32 -14.24 -33.51
C ASP A 97 -24.87 -13.84 -33.18
N GLU A 98 -24.31 -14.37 -32.09
CA GLU A 98 -22.91 -14.25 -31.68
C GLU A 98 -22.06 -15.45 -32.14
N SER A 99 -22.66 -16.39 -32.88
CA SER A 99 -22.01 -17.61 -33.34
C SER A 99 -20.85 -17.34 -34.30
N TYR A 100 -19.74 -18.01 -34.05
CA TYR A 100 -18.60 -18.07 -34.94
C TYR A 100 -18.11 -19.51 -35.05
N THR A 101 -17.59 -19.87 -36.22
CA THR A 101 -16.88 -21.14 -36.42
C THR A 101 -15.42 -20.83 -36.66
N LEU A 102 -14.57 -21.20 -35.70
CA LEU A 102 -13.11 -21.15 -35.83
C LEU A 102 -12.61 -22.51 -36.32
N ASN A 103 -12.01 -22.54 -37.50
CA ASN A 103 -11.36 -23.72 -38.04
C ASN A 103 -9.84 -23.49 -38.07
N VAL A 104 -9.08 -24.32 -37.36
CA VAL A 104 -7.61 -24.26 -37.34
C VAL A 104 -7.07 -25.53 -38.00
N PRO A 105 -6.29 -25.44 -39.09
CA PRO A 105 -5.77 -26.63 -39.77
C PRO A 105 -4.69 -27.34 -38.95
N ALA A 106 -4.69 -28.67 -39.00
CA ALA A 106 -3.77 -29.53 -38.25
C ALA A 106 -2.31 -29.57 -38.79
N LYS A 107 -1.96 -28.89 -39.88
CA LYS A 107 -0.61 -28.93 -40.49
C LYS A 107 -0.08 -27.55 -40.88
N GLY A 108 -0.31 -26.54 -40.04
CA GLY A 108 -0.07 -25.14 -40.42
C GLY A 108 -0.97 -24.69 -41.58
N GLY A 109 -1.07 -23.39 -41.82
CA GLY A 109 -1.93 -22.82 -42.86
C GLY A 109 -2.96 -21.82 -42.34
N GLN A 110 -4.01 -21.58 -43.13
CA GLN A 110 -4.94 -20.47 -42.89
C GLN A 110 -6.08 -20.88 -41.94
N ALA A 111 -6.05 -20.39 -40.70
CA ALA A 111 -7.17 -20.48 -39.77
C ALA A 111 -8.34 -19.64 -40.29
N THR A 112 -9.56 -20.19 -40.31
CA THR A 112 -10.74 -19.49 -40.84
C THR A 112 -11.76 -19.26 -39.74
N ILE A 113 -12.09 -18.00 -39.50
CA ILE A 113 -13.18 -17.58 -38.62
C ILE A 113 -14.38 -17.22 -39.50
N LYS A 114 -15.41 -18.07 -39.49
CA LYS A 114 -16.69 -17.80 -40.17
C LYS A 114 -17.67 -17.20 -39.19
N VAL A 115 -18.25 -16.07 -39.55
CA VAL A 115 -19.05 -15.23 -38.64
C VAL A 115 -20.29 -14.71 -39.34
N LYS A 116 -21.41 -14.67 -38.62
CA LYS A 116 -22.68 -14.08 -39.10
C LYS A 116 -22.87 -12.63 -38.66
N SER A 117 -22.12 -12.16 -37.67
CA SER A 117 -22.18 -10.79 -37.14
C SER A 117 -20.78 -10.24 -36.83
N VAL A 118 -20.69 -8.91 -36.70
CA VAL A 118 -19.47 -8.23 -36.25
C VAL A 118 -19.09 -8.67 -34.83
N TYR A 119 -20.09 -8.92 -33.97
CA TYR A 119 -19.86 -9.35 -32.60
C TYR A 119 -19.29 -10.78 -32.53
N GLY A 120 -19.80 -11.70 -33.36
CA GLY A 120 -19.21 -13.03 -33.52
C GLY A 120 -17.77 -12.98 -34.03
N ALA A 121 -17.43 -12.00 -34.87
CA ALA A 121 -16.05 -11.79 -35.34
C ALA A 121 -15.09 -11.37 -34.22
N LEU A 122 -15.54 -10.49 -33.32
CA LEU A 122 -14.76 -10.07 -32.16
C LEU A 122 -14.50 -11.26 -31.21
N ARG A 123 -15.53 -12.03 -30.90
CA ARG A 123 -15.43 -13.22 -30.05
C ARG A 123 -14.55 -14.30 -30.66
N GLY A 124 -14.66 -14.54 -31.96
CA GLY A 124 -13.81 -15.50 -32.66
C GLY A 124 -12.33 -15.12 -32.67
N LEU A 125 -12.01 -13.82 -32.79
CA LEU A 125 -10.64 -13.33 -32.71
C LEU A 125 -10.07 -13.44 -31.28
N GLU A 126 -10.88 -13.18 -30.26
CA GLU A 126 -10.51 -13.34 -28.84
C GLU A 126 -10.18 -14.80 -28.53
N SER A 127 -11.03 -15.75 -28.94
CA SER A 127 -10.77 -17.17 -28.75
C SER A 127 -9.57 -17.69 -29.56
N PHE A 128 -9.34 -17.16 -30.76
CA PHE A 128 -8.11 -17.47 -31.51
C PHE A 128 -6.85 -16.95 -30.81
N SER A 129 -6.90 -15.74 -30.21
CA SER A 129 -5.76 -15.20 -29.47
C SER A 129 -5.36 -16.04 -28.26
N GLN A 130 -6.35 -16.54 -27.50
CA GLN A 130 -6.12 -17.40 -26.34
C GLN A 130 -5.52 -18.76 -26.74
N LEU A 131 -5.90 -19.28 -27.91
CA LEU A 131 -5.38 -20.53 -28.43
C LEU A 131 -3.90 -20.43 -28.84
N VAL A 132 -3.51 -19.30 -29.43
CA VAL A 132 -2.11 -19.03 -29.82
C VAL A 132 -1.23 -18.81 -28.59
N SER A 133 -1.69 -18.03 -27.60
CA SER A 133 -0.94 -17.79 -26.36
C SER A 133 -0.68 -19.08 -25.57
N TRP A 134 -1.63 -20.03 -25.58
CA TRP A 134 -1.46 -21.33 -24.93
C TRP A 134 -0.32 -22.17 -25.55
N THR A 135 -0.03 -22.00 -26.84
CA THR A 135 1.05 -22.75 -27.51
C THR A 135 2.46 -22.22 -27.21
N GLU A 136 2.62 -20.92 -26.92
CA GLU A 136 3.92 -20.31 -26.57
C GLU A 136 4.47 -20.79 -25.21
N GLU A 137 3.61 -21.09 -24.23
CA GLU A 137 4.04 -21.57 -22.90
C GLU A 137 4.67 -22.98 -22.92
N THR A 138 4.50 -23.74 -24.01
CA THR A 138 5.02 -25.11 -24.13
C THR A 138 6.40 -25.21 -24.79
N ASP A 139 7.03 -24.08 -25.12
CA ASP A 139 8.21 -23.98 -26.00
C ASP A 139 9.55 -24.16 -25.25
N GLN A 140 9.82 -25.36 -24.74
CA GLN A 140 11.14 -25.69 -24.14
C GLN A 140 12.09 -26.49 -25.06
N HIS A 141 11.68 -26.95 -26.25
CA HIS A 141 12.55 -27.78 -27.11
C HIS A 141 12.52 -27.37 -28.61
N HIS A 142 13.69 -26.94 -29.09
CA HIS A 142 14.00 -26.49 -30.45
C HIS A 142 13.64 -27.52 -31.55
N ILE A 143 12.53 -27.27 -32.28
CA ILE A 143 12.11 -27.98 -33.51
C ILE A 143 11.51 -26.94 -34.48
N PRO A 144 11.67 -27.05 -35.82
CA PRO A 144 11.18 -26.06 -36.78
C PRO A 144 9.65 -25.89 -36.77
N VAL A 145 9.17 -24.66 -36.96
CA VAL A 145 7.76 -24.24 -36.73
C VAL A 145 7.11 -23.74 -38.02
N ALA A 146 5.81 -24.02 -38.24
CA ALA A 146 5.05 -23.57 -39.41
C ALA A 146 4.20 -22.30 -39.12
N PRO A 147 4.06 -21.35 -40.06
CA PRO A 147 3.28 -20.12 -39.86
C PRO A 147 1.75 -20.35 -39.94
N VAL A 148 0.97 -19.56 -39.19
CA VAL A 148 -0.50 -19.55 -39.24
C VAL A 148 -1.02 -18.17 -39.60
N THR A 149 -1.86 -18.11 -40.62
CA THR A 149 -2.56 -16.91 -41.07
C THR A 149 -4.03 -17.00 -40.69
N ALA A 150 -4.64 -15.94 -40.14
CA ALA A 150 -6.07 -15.95 -39.82
C ALA A 150 -6.87 -15.23 -40.92
N LYS A 151 -7.93 -15.85 -41.41
CA LYS A 151 -8.87 -15.25 -42.37
C LYS A 151 -10.25 -15.17 -41.75
N VAL A 152 -10.77 -13.95 -41.65
CA VAL A 152 -12.16 -13.74 -41.25
C VAL A 152 -13.00 -13.70 -42.52
N VAL A 153 -13.92 -14.65 -42.64
CA VAL A 153 -14.87 -14.72 -43.75
C VAL A 153 -16.23 -14.26 -43.22
N TYR A 154 -16.63 -13.05 -43.63
CA TYR A 154 -17.91 -12.46 -43.30
C TYR A 154 -18.78 -12.43 -44.57
N ASN A 155 -19.79 -13.29 -44.60
CA ASN A 155 -20.80 -13.27 -45.67
C ASN A 155 -22.08 -12.69 -45.09
N TYR A 156 -22.31 -11.40 -45.33
CA TYR A 156 -23.61 -10.79 -45.10
C TYR A 156 -23.93 -9.88 -46.29
N ASP A 157 -25.00 -10.24 -47.00
CA ASP A 157 -25.51 -9.49 -48.13
C ASP A 157 -26.51 -8.46 -47.59
N LEU A 158 -26.12 -7.19 -47.57
CA LEU A 158 -26.93 -6.10 -47.00
C LEU A 158 -28.12 -5.70 -47.89
N THR A 159 -28.31 -6.33 -49.05
CA THR A 159 -29.41 -5.99 -49.96
C THR A 159 -30.73 -6.71 -49.70
N ALA A 160 -30.82 -7.62 -48.71
CA ALA A 160 -32.02 -8.44 -48.53
C ALA A 160 -32.99 -8.03 -47.41
N ASN A 161 -32.81 -6.89 -46.72
CA ASN A 161 -33.80 -6.43 -45.73
C ASN A 161 -33.82 -4.90 -45.50
N MET A 162 -33.84 -4.12 -46.58
CA MET A 162 -34.22 -2.71 -46.52
C MET A 162 -35.61 -2.49 -47.12
N THR A 163 -36.66 -2.91 -46.41
CA THR A 163 -37.99 -2.33 -46.60
C THR A 163 -38.13 -1.10 -45.71
N LYS A 164 -37.71 0.03 -46.28
CA LYS A 164 -38.36 1.35 -46.24
C LYS A 164 -39.14 1.72 -44.96
N GLU A 165 -38.44 2.20 -43.93
CA GLU A 165 -38.85 3.42 -43.23
C GLU A 165 -37.73 4.03 -42.41
N GLN A 166 -37.67 5.37 -42.48
CA GLN A 166 -36.92 6.30 -41.62
C GLN A 166 -35.42 6.52 -41.92
N SER A 167 -35.22 7.21 -43.05
CA SER A 167 -34.19 8.22 -43.24
C SER A 167 -34.24 9.33 -42.16
N LYS A 168 -33.15 9.53 -41.39
CA LYS A 168 -32.53 10.83 -41.10
C LYS A 168 -31.20 10.65 -40.31
N PRO A 169 -30.18 11.49 -40.54
CA PRO A 169 -28.88 11.39 -39.90
C PRO A 169 -28.87 12.12 -38.54
N VAL A 170 -28.23 11.54 -37.52
CA VAL A 170 -27.88 12.27 -36.28
C VAL A 170 -26.40 12.09 -35.97
N LEU A 171 -25.66 13.16 -36.30
CA LEU A 171 -24.37 13.50 -35.71
C LEU A 171 -24.64 14.08 -34.30
N GLY A 172 -23.91 13.58 -33.30
CA GLY A 172 -23.63 14.26 -32.02
C GLY A 172 -24.66 14.12 -30.90
N GLY A 173 -24.16 13.93 -29.66
CA GLY A 173 -24.89 14.22 -28.42
C GLY A 173 -25.00 13.06 -27.43
N GLU A 174 -24.36 13.22 -26.27
CA GLU A 174 -24.54 12.45 -25.03
C GLU A 174 -25.93 12.67 -24.38
N VAL A 175 -26.18 11.90 -23.30
CA VAL A 175 -27.10 12.11 -22.15
C VAL A 175 -28.43 11.34 -22.15
N GLY A 176 -28.48 10.29 -21.30
CA GLY A 176 -29.32 10.23 -20.09
C GLY A 176 -30.86 10.29 -20.15
N LEU A 177 -31.46 9.19 -19.67
CA LEU A 177 -32.69 9.04 -18.85
C LEU A 177 -34.03 9.68 -19.27
N TRP A 178 -35.08 8.86 -19.34
CA TRP A 178 -36.46 9.27 -19.04
C TRP A 178 -37.25 8.18 -18.31
N ALA A 179 -37.99 8.60 -17.29
CA ALA A 179 -39.04 7.89 -16.57
C ALA A 179 -40.39 8.56 -16.88
N GLU A 180 -41.50 7.81 -16.84
CA GLU A 180 -42.76 8.18 -16.16
C GLU A 180 -43.89 7.16 -16.41
N ALA A 181 -44.65 6.85 -15.35
CA ALA A 181 -46.07 6.48 -15.40
C ALA A 181 -46.73 6.89 -14.05
N ILE A 182 -47.92 7.48 -14.14
CA ILE A 182 -48.69 8.25 -13.15
C ILE A 182 -49.81 7.37 -12.51
N ASP A 183 -50.12 7.52 -11.22
CA ASP A 183 -51.44 7.94 -10.68
C ASP A 183 -51.59 7.88 -9.14
N GLY A 184 -52.30 8.87 -8.57
CA GLY A 184 -52.96 8.79 -7.24
C GLY A 184 -52.69 9.91 -6.24
N ILE A 185 -53.53 10.95 -6.22
CA ILE A 185 -53.58 12.08 -5.25
C ILE A 185 -54.56 11.76 -4.10
N ASP A 186 -54.21 12.14 -2.86
CA ASP A 186 -55.16 12.81 -1.93
C ASP A 186 -54.41 13.63 -0.85
N LEU A 187 -54.89 14.84 -0.59
CA LEU A 187 -54.38 15.82 0.38
C LEU A 187 -55.60 16.35 1.15
N ASP A 188 -55.64 16.16 2.48
CA ASP A 188 -56.10 17.18 3.44
C ASP A 188 -56.15 16.63 4.88
N ARG A 189 -55.44 17.30 5.82
CA ARG A 189 -56.02 17.91 7.04
C ARG A 189 -54.96 18.42 8.02
N VAL A 190 -55.03 19.74 8.22
CA VAL A 190 -54.48 20.54 9.33
C VAL A 190 -55.30 20.31 10.61
N LEU A 191 -54.66 20.31 11.79
CA LEU A 191 -55.06 21.05 13.04
C LEU A 191 -54.29 20.56 14.30
N TRP A 192 -53.69 21.51 15.02
CA TRP A 192 -53.30 21.50 16.46
C TRP A 192 -54.37 22.34 17.23
N PRO A 193 -54.49 22.51 18.59
CA PRO A 193 -53.80 22.02 19.82
C PRO A 193 -54.71 21.35 20.89
N ARG A 194 -54.14 20.86 22.01
CA ARG A 194 -54.39 21.35 23.41
C ARG A 194 -53.77 20.44 24.49
N GLY A 195 -53.19 21.07 25.51
CA GLY A 195 -52.92 20.45 26.82
C GLY A 195 -51.83 21.18 27.62
N ALA A 196 -52.21 22.20 28.39
CA ALA A 196 -51.37 22.84 29.41
C ALA A 196 -52.16 22.91 30.72
N THR A 197 -51.50 22.65 31.86
CA THR A 197 -51.85 23.20 33.17
C THR A 197 -50.63 23.26 34.10
N ALA A 198 -50.31 24.50 34.55
CA ALA A 198 -49.95 25.01 35.90
C ALA A 198 -48.90 24.27 36.77
N ALA A 199 -48.12 24.92 37.65
CA ALA A 199 -47.70 26.30 37.93
C ALA A 199 -46.68 26.21 39.09
N GLU A 200 -45.70 27.12 39.17
CA GLU A 200 -45.27 27.88 40.39
C GLU A 200 -43.88 28.51 40.21
N ASN A 201 -43.77 29.80 40.59
CA ASN A 201 -42.56 30.65 40.51
C ASN A 201 -41.69 30.51 41.77
N PRO A 202 -40.38 30.83 41.68
CA PRO A 202 -39.69 31.49 42.79
C PRO A 202 -39.15 32.89 42.43
N THR A 203 -38.87 33.63 43.50
CA THR A 203 -38.78 35.07 43.66
C THR A 203 -37.46 35.73 43.22
N THR A 204 -37.53 37.04 42.99
CA THR A 204 -36.59 37.96 42.34
C THR A 204 -35.27 38.24 43.06
N THR A 205 -34.86 37.43 44.02
CA THR A 205 -33.63 37.66 44.82
C THR A 205 -32.48 36.68 44.48
N GLU A 206 -32.75 35.65 43.69
CA GLU A 206 -31.75 34.70 43.15
C GLU A 206 -31.12 35.17 41.82
N LEU A 207 -31.77 36.12 41.11
CA LEU A 207 -31.34 36.57 39.78
C LEU A 207 -30.11 37.51 39.76
N LEU A 208 -29.72 38.05 40.92
CA LEU A 208 -28.60 39.00 41.02
C LEU A 208 -27.28 38.36 41.47
N LYS A 209 -27.30 37.19 42.11
CA LYS A 209 -26.08 36.40 42.41
C LYS A 209 -25.65 35.53 41.24
N GLY A 210 -26.61 35.03 40.44
CA GLY A 210 -26.32 34.28 39.21
C GLY A 210 -25.67 35.13 38.10
N LYS A 211 -25.99 36.43 38.01
CA LYS A 211 -25.39 37.31 36.98
C LYS A 211 -23.95 37.70 37.29
N PHE A 212 -23.58 37.86 38.57
CA PHE A 212 -22.19 38.18 38.94
C PHE A 212 -21.25 36.97 38.81
N PHE A 213 -21.72 35.76 39.16
CA PHE A 213 -20.99 34.52 38.93
C PHE A 213 -20.92 34.14 37.45
N ALA A 214 -21.96 34.42 36.66
CA ALA A 214 -21.93 34.23 35.22
C ALA A 214 -20.94 35.18 34.54
N ILE A 215 -20.83 36.44 34.98
CA ILE A 215 -19.86 37.40 34.41
C ILE A 215 -18.42 37.02 34.77
N ILE A 216 -18.16 36.52 35.99
CA ILE A 216 -16.82 36.05 36.39
C ILE A 216 -16.47 34.71 35.71
N MET A 217 -17.42 33.79 35.56
CA MET A 217 -17.22 32.55 34.78
C MET A 217 -17.07 32.81 33.28
N VAL A 218 -17.74 33.83 32.74
CA VAL A 218 -17.57 34.28 31.35
C VAL A 218 -16.23 35.01 31.19
N ALA A 219 -15.76 35.78 32.18
CA ALA A 219 -14.46 36.43 32.16
C ALA A 219 -13.30 35.43 32.34
N ILE A 220 -13.46 34.41 33.19
CA ILE A 220 -12.47 33.32 33.38
C ILE A 220 -12.51 32.34 32.19
N LYS A 221 -13.68 32.11 31.58
CA LYS A 221 -13.73 31.44 30.27
C LYS A 221 -13.12 32.30 29.18
N LEU A 222 -13.31 33.62 29.14
CA LEU A 222 -12.67 34.49 28.14
C LEU A 222 -11.14 34.53 28.32
N LEU A 223 -10.64 34.57 29.55
CA LEU A 223 -9.19 34.56 29.84
C LEU A 223 -8.52 33.20 29.63
N THR A 224 -9.27 32.09 29.67
CA THR A 224 -8.79 30.76 29.23
C THR A 224 -9.07 30.46 27.74
N SER A 225 -9.99 31.19 27.11
CA SER A 225 -10.26 31.12 25.66
C SER A 225 -9.27 31.89 24.81
N ILE A 226 -8.54 32.85 25.38
CA ILE A 226 -7.49 33.60 24.66
C ILE A 226 -6.24 32.73 24.44
N SER A 227 -6.08 31.64 25.20
CA SER A 227 -5.02 30.64 25.00
C SER A 227 -5.43 29.49 24.05
N LEU A 228 -6.72 29.38 23.72
CA LEU A 228 -7.29 28.25 22.98
C LEU A 228 -7.40 28.50 21.45
N LEU A 229 -7.19 29.73 21.00
CA LEU A 229 -7.29 30.13 19.58
C LEU A 229 -5.98 29.98 18.80
N ALA A 230 -4.88 29.58 19.43
CA ALA A 230 -3.61 29.39 18.76
C ALA A 230 -3.51 28.07 17.96
N ALA A 231 -4.46 27.14 18.12
CA ALA A 231 -4.39 25.82 17.49
C ALA A 231 -5.12 25.72 16.13
N THR A 232 -5.82 26.77 15.66
CA THR A 232 -6.65 26.70 14.44
C THR A 232 -6.03 27.37 13.20
N SER A 233 -4.80 27.88 13.28
CA SER A 233 -4.16 28.62 12.19
C SER A 233 -3.23 27.77 11.31
N MET A 234 -3.12 26.47 11.57
CA MET A 234 -1.99 25.69 11.10
C MET A 234 -2.18 25.16 9.68
N ALA A 235 -1.51 25.88 8.79
CA ALA A 235 -1.26 25.64 7.37
C ALA A 235 -1.14 24.15 7.01
N TRP A 236 -1.47 23.84 5.75
CA TRP A 236 -1.40 22.61 4.93
C TRP A 236 -0.13 21.71 5.02
N VAL A 237 0.68 21.90 6.07
CA VAL A 237 1.86 21.12 6.46
C VAL A 237 1.42 19.79 7.08
N TRP A 238 2.17 18.73 6.74
CA TRP A 238 1.98 17.36 7.18
C TRP A 238 3.32 16.63 7.36
N PRO A 239 3.56 15.94 8.49
CA PRO A 239 2.84 16.05 9.75
C PRO A 239 2.83 17.48 10.31
N LEU A 240 1.88 17.76 11.19
CA LEU A 240 1.82 19.03 11.89
C LEU A 240 3.06 19.24 12.79
N PRO A 241 3.78 20.38 12.66
CA PRO A 241 4.90 20.67 13.54
C PRO A 241 4.52 20.86 15.01
N GLU A 242 5.45 20.62 15.93
CA GLU A 242 5.27 20.90 17.38
C GLU A 242 4.88 22.36 17.62
N LYS A 243 5.54 23.31 16.95
CA LYS A 243 5.20 24.73 16.98
C LYS A 243 5.36 25.39 15.62
N MET A 244 4.36 26.18 15.22
CA MET A 244 4.39 26.99 13.99
C MET A 244 3.75 28.36 14.22
N ASP A 245 4.54 29.42 14.10
CA ASP A 245 4.09 30.81 14.11
C ASP A 245 4.03 31.34 12.66
N ILE A 246 2.97 32.07 12.33
CA ILE A 246 2.74 32.60 10.99
C ILE A 246 2.40 34.09 11.01
N GLY A 247 2.60 34.72 9.87
CA GLY A 247 2.32 36.12 9.63
C GLY A 247 1.16 36.37 8.69
N LYS A 248 1.27 37.50 7.99
CA LYS A 248 0.22 38.10 7.16
C LYS A 248 0.74 38.52 5.78
N ASN A 249 1.94 38.12 5.38
CA ASN A 249 2.53 38.53 4.11
C ASN A 249 2.64 37.36 3.14
N ILE A 250 2.81 37.66 1.87
CA ILE A 250 3.16 36.66 0.85
C ILE A 250 4.59 36.96 0.39
N VAL A 251 5.43 35.93 0.35
CA VAL A 251 6.74 36.00 -0.32
C VAL A 251 6.73 35.12 -1.56
N ARG A 252 7.35 35.60 -2.64
CA ARG A 252 7.48 34.85 -3.90
C ARG A 252 8.83 34.15 -3.99
N LEU A 253 8.89 33.07 -4.76
CA LEU A 253 10.10 32.32 -5.08
C LEU A 253 10.17 32.03 -6.57
N SER A 254 11.38 31.82 -7.08
CA SER A 254 11.66 31.54 -8.50
C SER A 254 12.82 30.57 -8.59
N ASN A 255 12.70 29.53 -9.43
CA ASN A 255 13.73 28.50 -9.57
C ASN A 255 15.09 29.10 -10.00
N HIS A 256 15.07 30.10 -10.87
CA HIS A 256 16.28 30.73 -11.41
C HIS A 256 16.96 31.69 -10.41
N GLU A 257 16.21 32.22 -9.45
CA GLU A 257 16.69 33.21 -8.48
C GLU A 257 16.94 32.59 -7.08
N PHE A 258 16.57 31.33 -6.87
CA PHE A 258 16.62 30.67 -5.57
C PHE A 258 17.90 29.83 -5.37
N GLY A 259 18.77 30.31 -4.49
CA GLY A 259 19.97 29.63 -4.03
C GLY A 259 19.74 28.79 -2.76
N VAL A 260 20.60 27.79 -2.53
CA VAL A 260 20.67 27.07 -1.26
C VAL A 260 22.12 26.99 -0.82
N SER A 261 22.40 27.36 0.43
CA SER A 261 23.73 27.22 1.04
C SER A 261 23.68 26.19 2.16
N ILE A 262 24.74 25.38 2.28
CA ILE A 262 24.85 24.33 3.30
C ILE A 262 26.10 24.60 4.14
N LYS A 263 25.91 24.74 5.44
CA LYS A 263 26.97 24.75 6.46
C LYS A 263 26.77 23.55 7.38
N ALA A 264 27.55 22.50 7.17
CA ALA A 264 27.49 21.26 7.95
C ALA A 264 28.90 20.68 8.11
N GLY A 265 29.26 20.25 9.31
CA GLY A 265 30.54 19.57 9.57
C GLY A 265 30.57 18.15 9.01
N ALA A 266 29.47 17.41 9.16
CA ALA A 266 29.27 16.08 8.59
C ALA A 266 27.91 15.98 7.87
N GLY A 267 27.77 15.04 6.93
CA GLY A 267 26.53 14.82 6.17
C GLY A 267 26.24 15.89 5.12
N LYS A 268 27.24 16.72 4.75
CA LYS A 268 27.09 17.73 3.70
C LYS A 268 26.71 17.10 2.35
N ASP A 269 27.28 15.94 2.02
CA ASP A 269 26.99 15.20 0.79
C ASP A 269 25.54 14.69 0.75
N ILE A 270 25.01 14.22 1.88
CA ILE A 270 23.59 13.84 2.04
C ILE A 270 22.71 15.06 1.78
N LEU A 271 23.03 16.22 2.38
CA LEU A 271 22.29 17.46 2.17
C LEU A 271 22.37 17.95 0.72
N GLU A 272 23.50 17.82 0.04
CA GLU A 272 23.62 18.20 -1.37
C GLU A 272 22.72 17.32 -2.26
N ARG A 273 22.68 16.00 -2.01
CA ARG A 273 21.74 15.09 -2.69
C ARG A 273 20.29 15.47 -2.38
N ALA A 274 19.98 15.78 -1.12
CA ALA A 274 18.64 16.21 -0.71
C ALA A 274 18.24 17.54 -1.34
N VAL A 275 19.11 18.55 -1.38
CA VAL A 275 18.85 19.86 -1.99
C VAL A 275 18.57 19.72 -3.48
N ARG A 276 19.33 18.87 -4.21
CA ARG A 276 19.04 18.59 -5.63
C ARG A 276 17.65 17.99 -5.82
N ARG A 277 17.25 17.06 -4.94
CA ARG A 277 15.90 16.47 -4.95
C ARG A 277 14.83 17.51 -4.62
N TYR A 278 14.98 18.23 -3.51
CA TYR A 278 13.98 19.20 -3.03
C TYR A 278 13.82 20.40 -3.95
N LYS A 279 14.87 20.86 -4.65
CA LYS A 279 14.71 21.88 -5.69
C LYS A 279 13.73 21.45 -6.78
N LYS A 280 13.77 20.18 -7.20
CA LYS A 280 12.80 19.64 -8.16
C LYS A 280 11.40 19.61 -7.56
N LEU A 281 11.25 19.13 -6.33
CA LEU A 281 9.95 19.04 -5.65
C LEU A 281 9.30 20.41 -5.41
N ILE A 282 10.08 21.39 -4.94
CA ILE A 282 9.62 22.76 -4.64
C ILE A 282 9.10 23.47 -5.89
N PHE A 283 9.77 23.27 -7.03
CA PHE A 283 9.43 23.94 -8.30
C PHE A 283 8.64 23.04 -9.25
N THR A 284 7.95 22.01 -8.72
CA THR A 284 6.98 21.23 -9.47
C THR A 284 5.62 21.93 -9.43
N LYS A 285 5.00 22.13 -10.60
CA LYS A 285 3.62 22.62 -10.69
C LYS A 285 2.69 21.41 -10.48
N GLY A 286 2.12 21.29 -9.29
CA GLY A 286 1.17 20.23 -8.96
C GLY A 286 -0.22 20.54 -9.48
N GLU A 287 -0.83 19.61 -10.21
CA GLU A 287 -2.21 19.74 -10.72
C GLU A 287 -3.21 19.60 -9.57
N TYR A 288 -3.02 18.60 -8.70
CA TYR A 288 -3.93 18.36 -7.59
C TYR A 288 -3.80 19.41 -6.50
N GLY A 289 -2.57 19.82 -6.15
CA GLY A 289 -2.33 20.88 -5.18
C GLY A 289 -2.93 22.23 -5.61
N ALA A 290 -2.86 22.55 -6.90
CA ALA A 290 -3.47 23.78 -7.44
C ALA A 290 -5.01 23.79 -7.26
N LEU A 291 -5.67 22.63 -7.45
CA LEU A 291 -7.12 22.51 -7.35
C LEU A 291 -7.68 22.74 -5.94
N LEU A 292 -6.91 22.40 -4.90
CA LEU A 292 -7.34 22.55 -3.50
C LEU A 292 -7.17 23.98 -2.97
N ASN A 293 -6.28 24.77 -3.58
CA ASN A 293 -5.96 26.14 -3.18
C ASN A 293 -5.72 26.23 -1.65
N PRO A 294 -4.58 25.69 -1.15
CA PRO A 294 -4.31 25.34 0.25
C PRO A 294 -4.52 26.44 1.30
N VAL A 295 -4.67 27.68 0.88
CA VAL A 295 -4.66 28.87 1.73
C VAL A 295 -6.00 29.58 1.69
N ALA A 296 -6.70 29.57 0.56
CA ALA A 296 -7.94 30.33 0.38
C ALA A 296 -9.20 29.56 0.82
N LYS A 297 -9.17 28.22 0.79
CA LYS A 297 -10.37 27.39 1.02
C LYS A 297 -10.21 26.32 2.09
N THR A 298 -9.04 25.70 2.23
CA THR A 298 -8.81 24.57 3.15
C THR A 298 -8.54 24.96 4.59
N VAL A 299 -8.30 26.25 4.88
CA VAL A 299 -7.92 26.68 6.23
C VAL A 299 -9.12 27.15 7.08
N PHE A 300 -10.24 27.65 6.53
CA PHE A 300 -11.29 28.28 7.35
C PHE A 300 -12.71 28.28 6.73
N PRO A 301 -13.76 27.85 7.47
CA PRO A 301 -15.16 28.06 7.09
C PRO A 301 -15.86 29.18 7.88
N THR A 302 -15.21 29.73 8.91
CA THR A 302 -15.58 31.01 9.52
C THR A 302 -14.39 31.93 9.36
N PRO A 303 -14.54 33.17 8.87
CA PRO A 303 -13.46 34.15 8.93
C PRO A 303 -13.13 34.37 10.40
N THR A 304 -12.13 33.65 10.91
CA THR A 304 -11.43 34.14 12.09
C THR A 304 -10.80 35.45 11.64
N THR A 305 -11.11 36.52 12.35
CA THR A 305 -10.70 37.90 12.02
C THR A 305 -9.18 38.10 11.99
N SER A 306 -8.40 37.05 12.27
CA SER A 306 -6.94 37.05 12.40
C SER A 306 -6.18 36.67 11.13
N VAL A 307 -6.75 35.90 10.19
CA VAL A 307 -6.06 35.52 8.94
C VAL A 307 -6.45 36.45 7.78
N PRO A 308 -5.50 37.19 7.18
CA PRO A 308 -5.83 38.16 6.14
C PRO A 308 -6.28 37.46 4.86
N THR A 309 -7.33 37.99 4.24
CA THR A 309 -7.62 37.72 2.84
C THR A 309 -6.59 38.46 1.97
N HIS A 310 -5.87 37.73 1.14
CA HIS A 310 -4.91 38.32 0.21
C HIS A 310 -5.49 38.36 -1.20
N ALA A 311 -5.74 39.57 -1.72
CA ALA A 311 -6.04 39.75 -3.13
C ALA A 311 -4.86 39.26 -3.97
N LEU A 312 -5.17 38.53 -5.05
CA LEU A 312 -4.16 38.04 -6.00
C LEU A 312 -3.45 39.24 -6.64
N ALA A 313 -2.14 39.39 -6.38
CA ALA A 313 -1.34 40.44 -6.99
C ALA A 313 -0.43 39.89 -8.11
N PRO A 314 -0.22 40.65 -9.21
CA PRO A 314 0.68 40.26 -10.30
C PRO A 314 2.16 40.16 -9.89
N LYS A 315 2.97 39.60 -10.80
CA LYS A 315 4.43 39.37 -10.62
C LYS A 315 5.15 40.67 -10.23
N GLY A 316 6.01 40.60 -9.22
CA GLY A 316 6.83 41.73 -8.76
C GLY A 316 6.25 42.52 -7.58
N LYS A 317 4.98 42.31 -7.19
CA LYS A 317 4.40 42.99 -6.02
C LYS A 317 4.75 42.35 -4.68
N TYR A 318 5.17 41.09 -4.67
CA TYR A 318 5.56 40.38 -3.44
C TYR A 318 7.09 40.32 -3.28
N PRO A 319 7.61 40.45 -2.05
CA PRO A 319 9.04 40.31 -1.77
C PRO A 319 9.58 38.94 -2.22
N LEU A 320 10.80 38.94 -2.76
CA LEU A 320 11.46 37.74 -3.26
C LEU A 320 12.26 37.04 -2.16
N LEU A 321 11.99 35.76 -1.91
CA LEU A 321 12.90 34.89 -1.17
C LEU A 321 13.97 34.36 -2.15
N THR A 322 15.21 34.77 -1.93
CA THR A 322 16.33 34.49 -2.83
C THR A 322 17.15 33.29 -2.38
N HIS A 323 17.14 32.96 -1.08
CA HIS A 323 18.02 31.92 -0.54
C HIS A 323 17.40 31.12 0.59
N LEU A 324 17.83 29.86 0.72
CA LEU A 324 17.69 29.04 1.91
C LEU A 324 19.07 28.67 2.46
N ASN A 325 19.31 28.99 3.72
CA ASN A 325 20.54 28.63 4.44
C ASN A 325 20.27 27.43 5.33
N ILE A 326 21.02 26.34 5.15
CA ILE A 326 20.91 25.14 5.98
C ILE A 326 22.14 25.07 6.88
N GLN A 327 21.93 25.04 8.18
CA GLN A 327 22.97 24.98 9.19
C GLN A 327 22.80 23.73 10.05
N VAL A 328 23.81 22.87 10.07
CA VAL A 328 23.87 21.68 10.91
C VAL A 328 25.04 21.81 11.87
N SER A 329 24.77 21.75 13.16
CA SER A 329 25.78 21.93 14.21
C SER A 329 26.49 20.64 14.63
N GLY A 330 25.83 19.48 14.51
CA GLY A 330 26.41 18.19 14.88
C GLY A 330 27.32 17.58 13.81
N GLY A 331 28.20 16.68 14.26
CA GLY A 331 29.20 16.01 13.42
C GLY A 331 28.92 14.53 13.14
N ASN A 332 27.79 13.97 13.58
CA ASN A 332 27.47 12.55 13.43
C ASN A 332 26.43 12.32 12.32
N THR A 333 26.69 11.35 11.44
CA THR A 333 25.76 10.87 10.41
C THR A 333 25.26 9.45 10.67
N LYS A 334 25.55 8.86 11.84
CA LYS A 334 24.95 7.59 12.27
C LYS A 334 23.44 7.80 12.38
N LEU A 335 22.69 6.87 11.80
CA LEU A 335 21.24 6.84 11.83
C LEU A 335 20.80 5.68 12.71
N ASN A 336 20.16 5.96 13.83
CA ASN A 336 19.76 5.01 14.86
C ASN A 336 18.63 5.61 15.73
N LEU A 337 18.18 4.93 16.79
CA LEU A 337 17.12 5.43 17.68
C LEU A 337 17.41 6.78 18.33
N ASP A 338 18.68 7.07 18.64
CA ASP A 338 19.12 8.31 19.32
C ASP A 338 19.33 9.48 18.36
N THR A 339 19.04 9.30 17.07
CA THR A 339 19.25 10.35 16.07
C THR A 339 18.35 11.55 16.34
N ASP A 340 18.95 12.71 16.62
CA ASP A 340 18.21 13.95 16.84
C ASP A 340 17.61 14.46 15.51
N GLU A 341 16.30 14.34 15.35
CA GLU A 341 15.55 14.78 14.17
C GLU A 341 14.94 16.19 14.32
N SER A 342 15.33 16.94 15.35
CA SER A 342 14.81 18.29 15.60
C SER A 342 15.38 19.33 14.64
N TYR A 343 14.57 20.33 14.32
CA TYR A 343 14.97 21.48 13.51
C TYR A 343 14.18 22.74 13.85
N THR A 344 14.73 23.87 13.46
CA THR A 344 14.00 25.14 13.32
C THR A 344 14.00 25.59 11.87
N LEU A 345 12.91 26.19 11.40
CA LEU A 345 12.78 26.75 10.06
C LEU A 345 12.20 28.16 10.16
N ASN A 346 12.90 29.15 9.60
CA ASN A 346 12.49 30.55 9.61
C ASN A 346 12.42 31.11 8.20
N VAL A 347 11.26 31.63 7.81
CA VAL A 347 11.00 32.34 6.54
C VAL A 347 10.64 33.79 6.86
N PRO A 348 11.41 34.78 6.39
CA PRO A 348 11.19 36.20 6.70
C PRO A 348 10.00 36.80 5.94
N ALA A 349 9.36 37.80 6.55
CA ALA A 349 8.20 38.52 6.00
C ALA A 349 8.49 39.29 4.70
N LYS A 350 9.71 39.83 4.59
CA LYS A 350 10.15 40.74 3.52
C LYS A 350 11.01 40.03 2.46
N GLY A 351 10.93 38.70 2.37
CA GLY A 351 11.80 37.93 1.48
C GLY A 351 13.26 37.92 1.96
N GLY A 352 14.21 37.74 1.04
CA GLY A 352 15.63 37.60 1.38
C GLY A 352 16.03 36.15 1.63
N ARG A 353 16.46 35.81 2.85
CA ARG A 353 17.05 34.50 3.17
C ARG A 353 16.23 33.76 4.24
N ALA A 354 15.74 32.57 3.92
CA ALA A 354 15.20 31.63 4.90
C ALA A 354 16.33 30.82 5.54
N THR A 355 16.09 30.26 6.73
CA THR A 355 17.09 29.47 7.45
C THR A 355 16.49 28.20 8.02
N ILE A 356 17.15 27.06 7.82
CA ILE A 356 16.95 25.81 8.56
C ILE A 356 18.16 25.62 9.47
N THR A 357 17.91 25.40 10.76
CA THR A 357 18.96 25.01 11.72
C THR A 357 18.59 23.67 12.35
N ALA A 358 19.51 22.73 12.38
CA ALA A 358 19.31 21.42 12.98
C ALA A 358 20.57 20.92 13.70
N LYS A 359 20.39 20.01 14.64
CA LYS A 359 21.53 19.36 15.33
C LYS A 359 22.14 18.25 14.49
N SER A 360 21.35 17.54 13.70
CA SER A 360 21.84 16.50 12.79
C SER A 360 21.49 16.82 11.34
N VAL A 361 22.16 16.12 10.42
CA VAL A 361 21.78 16.12 9.00
C VAL A 361 20.32 15.69 8.81
N TYR A 362 19.83 14.77 9.62
CA TYR A 362 18.49 14.20 9.49
C TYR A 362 17.41 15.19 9.93
N GLY A 363 17.63 15.96 11.01
CA GLY A 363 16.76 17.09 11.36
C GLY A 363 16.67 18.13 10.23
N ALA A 364 17.79 18.42 9.55
CA ALA A 364 17.78 19.29 8.38
C ALA A 364 17.01 18.70 7.18
N LEU A 365 17.01 17.37 6.98
CA LEU A 365 16.15 16.72 5.99
C LEU A 365 14.65 16.90 6.33
N ARG A 366 14.27 16.81 7.61
CA ARG A 366 12.89 17.08 8.06
C ARG A 366 12.49 18.53 7.84
N GLY A 367 13.39 19.47 8.12
CA GLY A 367 13.20 20.89 7.83
C GLY A 367 13.07 21.21 6.35
N LEU A 368 13.82 20.50 5.49
CA LEU A 368 13.69 20.62 4.03
C LEU A 368 12.32 20.13 3.54
N GLU A 369 11.80 19.03 4.09
CA GLU A 369 10.45 18.57 3.79
C GLU A 369 9.44 19.64 4.18
N SER A 370 9.48 20.15 5.41
CA SER A 370 8.55 21.19 5.87
C SER A 370 8.65 22.47 5.03
N PHE A 371 9.86 22.92 4.68
CA PHE A 371 10.03 24.07 3.77
C PHE A 371 9.39 23.81 2.41
N SER A 372 9.51 22.60 1.86
CA SER A 372 8.91 22.26 0.58
C SER A 372 7.39 22.34 0.60
N GLN A 373 6.77 22.07 1.75
CA GLN A 373 5.32 22.13 1.93
C GLN A 373 4.81 23.57 2.06
N LEU A 374 5.63 24.50 2.54
CA LEU A 374 5.26 25.92 2.62
C LEU A 374 5.12 26.59 1.24
N VAL A 375 5.80 26.05 0.23
CA VAL A 375 5.77 26.60 -1.13
C VAL A 375 4.57 26.05 -1.89
N SER A 376 3.69 26.94 -2.35
CA SER A 376 2.58 26.61 -3.23
C SER A 376 2.73 27.30 -4.58
N TRP A 377 2.22 26.64 -5.62
CA TRP A 377 2.06 27.25 -6.95
C TRP A 377 0.59 27.61 -7.17
N THR A 378 0.35 28.77 -7.80
CA THR A 378 -0.99 29.24 -8.20
C THR A 378 -0.99 29.48 -9.70
N GLU A 379 -2.00 28.93 -10.37
CA GLU A 379 -2.20 29.07 -11.80
C GLU A 379 -2.54 30.51 -12.18
N GLU A 380 -3.39 31.16 -11.38
CA GLU A 380 -3.93 32.50 -11.63
C GLU A 380 -2.84 33.58 -11.75
N THR A 381 -1.71 33.36 -11.09
CA THR A 381 -0.57 34.29 -11.11
C THR A 381 0.72 33.68 -11.63
N ASN A 382 0.68 32.39 -11.98
CA ASN A 382 1.79 31.56 -12.43
C ASN A 382 3.07 31.75 -11.60
N GLN A 383 2.94 31.66 -10.28
CA GLN A 383 4.01 31.97 -9.31
C GLN A 383 4.09 30.95 -8.18
N PHE A 384 5.31 30.65 -7.75
CA PHE A 384 5.59 29.96 -6.50
C PHE A 384 5.63 30.96 -5.35
N ARG A 385 4.93 30.65 -4.26
CA ARG A 385 4.70 31.57 -3.14
C ARG A 385 4.75 30.81 -1.82
N ILE A 386 5.21 31.49 -0.78
CA ILE A 386 4.96 31.11 0.61
C ILE A 386 4.01 32.17 1.17
N PRO A 387 2.73 31.82 1.37
CA PRO A 387 1.78 32.70 2.04
C PRO A 387 2.01 32.69 3.56
N LEU A 388 1.45 33.71 4.22
CA LEU A 388 1.49 33.87 5.68
C LEU A 388 2.91 33.99 6.26
N ALA A 389 3.82 34.63 5.53
CA ALA A 389 5.13 35.03 6.02
C ALA A 389 5.05 36.21 7.03
N PRO A 390 5.92 36.30 8.04
CA PRO A 390 7.00 35.35 8.32
C PRO A 390 6.45 34.03 8.86
N VAL A 391 7.17 32.94 8.58
CA VAL A 391 6.87 31.60 9.12
C VAL A 391 8.03 31.19 10.02
N SER A 392 7.74 30.77 11.25
CA SER A 392 8.72 30.23 12.19
C SER A 392 8.23 28.88 12.69
N ILE A 393 9.00 27.83 12.45
CA ILE A 393 8.70 26.45 12.87
C ILE A 393 9.81 25.99 13.82
N THR A 394 9.41 25.37 14.92
CA THR A 394 10.28 24.58 15.81
C THR A 394 9.63 23.22 15.96
N ASP A 395 10.37 22.16 15.66
CA ASP A 395 9.75 20.86 15.45
C ASP A 395 10.69 19.69 15.74
N LYS A 396 10.11 18.58 16.20
CA LYS A 396 10.76 17.31 16.51
C LYS A 396 9.68 16.21 16.57
N PRO A 397 10.03 14.94 16.33
CA PRO A 397 9.08 13.83 16.49
C PRO A 397 8.81 13.53 17.97
N VAL A 398 7.61 13.05 18.28
CA VAL A 398 7.24 12.48 19.59
C VAL A 398 7.83 11.08 19.77
N PHE A 399 7.77 10.24 18.75
CA PHE A 399 8.31 8.87 18.79
C PHE A 399 9.56 8.72 17.90
N PRO A 400 10.64 8.08 18.39
CA PRO A 400 11.86 7.86 17.61
C PRO A 400 11.71 6.77 16.54
N HIS A 401 10.74 5.85 16.65
CA HIS A 401 10.55 4.75 15.71
C HIS A 401 9.23 4.89 14.95
N ARG A 402 9.31 5.22 13.66
CA ARG A 402 8.14 5.56 12.84
C ARG A 402 8.19 4.81 11.51
N GLY A 403 7.59 3.62 11.51
CA GLY A 403 7.87 2.60 10.51
C GLY A 403 6.80 2.33 9.48
N VAL A 404 7.25 1.75 8.38
CA VAL A 404 6.43 1.01 7.41
C VAL A 404 7.05 -0.36 7.28
N MET A 405 6.26 -1.40 7.52
CA MET A 405 6.64 -2.77 7.21
C MET A 405 6.18 -3.11 5.80
N ILE A 406 7.09 -3.63 4.98
CA ILE A 406 6.76 -4.20 3.67
C ILE A 406 7.12 -5.68 3.66
N ASP A 407 6.19 -6.50 3.18
CA ASP A 407 6.43 -7.89 2.85
C ASP A 407 6.82 -8.01 1.37
N THR A 408 7.93 -8.69 1.12
CA THR A 408 8.44 -8.94 -0.24
C THR A 408 8.60 -10.42 -0.57
N SER A 409 8.09 -11.27 0.31
CA SER A 409 8.11 -12.72 0.18
C SER A 409 6.80 -13.25 -0.39
N ARG A 410 5.65 -12.89 0.20
CA ARG A 410 4.32 -13.29 -0.31
C ARG A 410 4.12 -12.82 -1.75
N ASN A 411 4.54 -11.59 -2.06
CA ASN A 411 4.65 -11.09 -3.41
C ASN A 411 5.92 -10.25 -3.56
N PHE A 412 6.62 -10.41 -4.70
CA PHE A 412 7.87 -9.70 -4.95
C PHE A 412 7.64 -8.23 -5.29
N LEU A 413 8.42 -7.33 -4.66
CA LEU A 413 8.45 -5.90 -4.99
C LEU A 413 9.73 -5.56 -5.74
N LYS A 414 9.67 -4.75 -6.80
CA LYS A 414 10.90 -4.33 -7.48
C LYS A 414 11.64 -3.32 -6.60
N VAL A 415 12.96 -3.23 -6.75
CA VAL A 415 13.79 -2.18 -6.11
C VAL A 415 13.21 -0.78 -6.34
N ALA A 416 12.66 -0.52 -7.53
CA ALA A 416 12.01 0.75 -7.86
C ALA A 416 10.74 1.01 -7.02
N ASP A 417 9.97 -0.02 -6.70
CA ASP A 417 8.78 0.09 -5.85
C ASP A 417 9.18 0.39 -4.40
N ILE A 418 10.19 -0.31 -3.87
CA ILE A 418 10.74 -0.04 -2.52
C ILE A 418 11.28 1.39 -2.44
N LYS A 419 12.03 1.85 -3.45
CA LYS A 419 12.54 3.23 -3.50
C LYS A 419 11.43 4.27 -3.57
N ARG A 420 10.35 3.99 -4.31
CA ARG A 420 9.16 4.87 -4.35
C ARG A 420 8.46 4.92 -2.99
N THR A 421 8.36 3.80 -2.28
CA THR A 421 7.88 3.76 -0.88
C THR A 421 8.76 4.61 0.04
N LEU A 422 10.10 4.51 -0.05
CA LEU A 422 11.03 5.34 0.71
C LEU A 422 10.88 6.85 0.41
N ASP A 423 10.56 7.23 -0.83
CA ASP A 423 10.21 8.61 -1.16
C ASP A 423 8.92 9.04 -0.45
N GLY A 424 7.85 8.25 -0.52
CA GLY A 424 6.60 8.49 0.21
C GLY A 424 6.80 8.61 1.73
N MET A 425 7.61 7.74 2.32
CA MET A 425 8.00 7.79 3.73
C MET A 425 8.72 9.10 4.08
N SER A 426 9.69 9.51 3.25
CA SER A 426 10.42 10.77 3.43
C SER A 426 9.49 11.98 3.42
N TYR A 427 8.48 11.99 2.54
CA TYR A 427 7.50 13.09 2.45
C TYR A 427 6.57 13.17 3.66
N ASN A 428 6.50 12.10 4.44
CA ASN A 428 5.68 11.98 5.65
C ASN A 428 6.52 11.94 6.94
N LYS A 429 7.85 12.12 6.86
CA LYS A 429 8.78 12.06 8.01
C LYS A 429 8.80 10.72 8.77
N LEU A 430 8.38 9.62 8.12
CA LEU A 430 8.63 8.25 8.58
C LEU A 430 10.13 7.95 8.43
N ASN A 431 10.69 7.14 9.33
CA ASN A 431 12.14 6.97 9.46
C ASN A 431 12.59 5.51 9.59
N VAL A 432 11.69 4.54 9.48
CA VAL A 432 12.02 3.11 9.54
C VAL A 432 11.34 2.36 8.40
N LEU A 433 12.12 1.68 7.57
CA LEU A 433 11.64 0.61 6.70
C LEU A 433 11.93 -0.70 7.41
N HIS A 434 10.88 -1.33 7.91
CA HIS A 434 10.92 -2.72 8.33
C HIS A 434 10.74 -3.55 7.05
N TRP A 435 11.79 -4.25 6.67
CA TRP A 435 11.75 -5.08 5.47
C TRP A 435 11.55 -6.54 5.87
N HIS A 436 10.33 -7.04 5.70
CA HIS A 436 10.01 -8.46 5.78
C HIS A 436 10.37 -9.12 4.46
N ILE A 437 11.58 -9.71 4.41
CA ILE A 437 12.21 -10.06 3.14
C ILE A 437 11.90 -11.49 2.71
N ILE A 438 11.78 -12.40 3.68
CA ILE A 438 11.63 -13.85 3.46
C ILE A 438 10.47 -14.36 4.31
N ASP A 439 9.76 -15.35 3.77
CA ASP A 439 8.61 -16.01 4.42
C ASP A 439 8.46 -17.40 3.77
N GLN A 440 7.41 -18.15 4.11
CA GLN A 440 7.13 -19.47 3.60
C GLN A 440 6.93 -19.48 2.08
N HIS A 441 6.40 -18.39 1.52
CA HIS A 441 6.03 -18.26 0.12
C HIS A 441 7.21 -18.08 -0.83
N SER A 442 8.23 -17.29 -0.46
CA SER A 442 9.45 -17.18 -1.26
C SER A 442 10.69 -16.77 -0.48
N PHE A 443 11.85 -17.02 -1.08
CA PHE A 443 13.16 -16.62 -0.58
C PHE A 443 13.90 -15.77 -1.62
N PRO A 444 13.60 -14.46 -1.73
CA PRO A 444 14.18 -13.62 -2.79
C PRO A 444 15.63 -13.17 -2.52
N LEU A 445 16.23 -13.47 -1.36
CA LEU A 445 17.59 -13.00 -1.03
C LEU A 445 18.70 -13.90 -1.58
N LYS A 446 19.50 -13.35 -2.52
CA LYS A 446 20.64 -14.07 -3.08
C LYS A 446 21.89 -13.91 -2.21
N THR A 447 22.12 -14.88 -1.34
CA THR A 447 23.32 -14.96 -0.49
C THR A 447 24.51 -15.62 -1.18
N LYS A 448 25.71 -15.37 -0.68
CA LYS A 448 26.96 -16.01 -1.11
C LYS A 448 27.17 -17.36 -0.43
N THR A 449 26.83 -17.47 0.86
CA THR A 449 27.02 -18.70 1.64
C THR A 449 26.05 -19.80 1.21
N TYR A 450 24.81 -19.43 0.88
CA TYR A 450 23.76 -20.37 0.50
C TYR A 450 22.96 -19.85 -0.72
N PRO A 451 23.57 -19.74 -1.92
CA PRO A 451 22.90 -19.25 -3.12
C PRO A 451 21.66 -20.08 -3.49
N GLN A 452 21.65 -21.37 -3.16
CA GLN A 452 20.54 -22.28 -3.39
C GLN A 452 19.22 -21.86 -2.72
N LEU A 453 19.27 -21.04 -1.66
CA LEU A 453 18.07 -20.50 -1.01
C LEU A 453 17.26 -19.68 -2.01
N ALA A 454 17.89 -18.73 -2.71
CA ALA A 454 17.21 -17.95 -3.75
C ALA A 454 17.01 -18.73 -5.05
N GLU A 455 17.96 -19.58 -5.45
CA GLU A 455 17.83 -20.34 -6.70
C GLU A 455 16.62 -21.28 -6.72
N LYS A 456 16.20 -21.76 -5.54
CA LYS A 456 15.05 -22.66 -5.39
C LYS A 456 13.83 -22.02 -4.71
N GLY A 457 14.04 -21.01 -3.86
CA GLY A 457 12.98 -20.37 -3.09
C GLY A 457 12.43 -19.08 -3.70
N ALA A 458 13.14 -18.42 -4.62
CA ALA A 458 12.58 -17.24 -5.29
C ALA A 458 11.55 -17.64 -6.35
N TYR A 459 10.49 -16.84 -6.53
CA TYR A 459 9.50 -17.04 -7.59
C TYR A 459 10.10 -17.05 -9.00
N SER A 460 11.19 -16.31 -9.20
CA SER A 460 11.88 -16.22 -10.49
C SER A 460 13.35 -15.92 -10.27
N LYS A 461 14.21 -16.39 -11.16
CA LYS A 461 15.64 -16.06 -11.19
C LYS A 461 15.92 -14.56 -11.34
N HIS A 462 14.93 -13.79 -11.81
CA HIS A 462 15.00 -12.34 -11.97
C HIS A 462 14.37 -11.57 -10.80
N TRP A 463 13.63 -12.24 -9.93
CA TRP A 463 12.94 -11.65 -8.78
C TRP A 463 13.71 -11.98 -7.51
N VAL A 464 14.93 -11.45 -7.47
CA VAL A 464 15.87 -11.65 -6.38
C VAL A 464 16.49 -10.31 -5.99
N TYR A 465 16.81 -10.17 -4.71
CA TYR A 465 17.60 -9.07 -4.18
C TYR A 465 19.03 -9.56 -3.97
N THR A 466 19.97 -8.94 -4.68
CA THR A 466 21.41 -9.17 -4.44
C THR A 466 21.90 -8.28 -3.29
N GLU A 467 23.08 -8.58 -2.73
CA GLU A 467 23.74 -7.69 -1.77
C GLU A 467 23.84 -6.24 -2.30
N LYS A 468 24.08 -6.07 -3.60
CA LYS A 468 24.15 -4.75 -4.24
C LYS A 468 22.80 -4.03 -4.17
N ASP A 469 21.71 -4.73 -4.45
CA ASP A 469 20.36 -4.15 -4.40
C ASP A 469 20.00 -3.74 -2.96
N VAL A 470 20.30 -4.60 -1.99
CA VAL A 470 20.09 -4.31 -0.56
C VAL A 470 20.89 -3.09 -0.13
N ARG A 471 22.20 -3.03 -0.44
CA ARG A 471 23.04 -1.88 -0.10
C ARG A 471 22.61 -0.58 -0.81
N ASP A 472 22.14 -0.68 -2.05
CA ASP A 472 21.57 0.46 -2.78
C ASP A 472 20.28 0.98 -2.12
N ILE A 473 19.39 0.08 -1.68
CA ILE A 473 18.18 0.44 -0.92
C ILE A 473 18.55 1.11 0.42
N VAL A 474 19.46 0.50 1.20
CA VAL A 474 19.94 1.04 2.48
C VAL A 474 20.55 2.44 2.29
N SER A 475 21.39 2.63 1.27
CA SER A 475 21.98 3.94 0.95
C SER A 475 20.91 4.95 0.51
N TYR A 476 19.93 4.53 -0.29
CA TYR A 476 18.85 5.39 -0.76
C TYR A 476 17.93 5.85 0.38
N ALA A 477 17.69 4.97 1.35
CA ALA A 477 16.95 5.23 2.58
C ALA A 477 17.72 6.20 3.49
N LYS A 478 19.03 6.00 3.67
CA LYS A 478 19.91 6.89 4.45
C LYS A 478 19.91 8.33 3.94
N ASP A 479 19.88 8.53 2.63
CA ASP A 479 19.74 9.86 1.98
C ASP A 479 18.39 10.57 2.25
N ARG A 480 17.47 9.85 2.89
CA ARG A 480 16.15 10.32 3.34
C ARG A 480 16.00 10.24 4.86
N GLY A 481 17.06 9.87 5.58
CA GLY A 481 17.01 9.63 7.02
C GLY A 481 16.07 8.48 7.38
N ILE A 482 16.03 7.44 6.57
CA ILE A 482 15.23 6.23 6.83
C ILE A 482 16.20 5.09 7.15
N ARG A 483 15.98 4.47 8.30
CA ARG A 483 16.63 3.25 8.77
C ARG A 483 16.03 2.08 8.02
N VAL A 484 16.84 1.06 7.73
CA VAL A 484 16.35 -0.18 7.12
C VAL A 484 16.87 -1.32 7.98
N TYR A 485 15.96 -2.01 8.66
CA TYR A 485 16.29 -3.26 9.34
C TYR A 485 15.59 -4.41 8.63
N PRO A 486 16.25 -5.57 8.52
CA PRO A 486 15.65 -6.75 7.93
C PRO A 486 14.86 -7.53 8.98
N GLU A 487 13.84 -8.22 8.51
CA GLU A 487 13.24 -9.36 9.18
C GLU A 487 13.57 -10.66 8.45
N PHE A 488 13.96 -11.65 9.26
CA PHE A 488 14.13 -13.04 8.86
C PHE A 488 13.31 -13.90 9.80
N ASP A 489 12.04 -14.07 9.48
CA ASP A 489 11.11 -14.75 10.38
C ASP A 489 11.42 -16.25 10.49
N ILE A 490 11.68 -16.67 11.74
CA ILE A 490 11.98 -18.03 12.14
C ILE A 490 11.52 -18.28 13.59
N PRO A 491 11.14 -19.52 13.96
CA PRO A 491 11.17 -20.74 13.15
C PRO A 491 9.88 -21.01 12.37
N GLY A 492 8.84 -20.17 12.54
CA GLY A 492 7.65 -20.16 11.69
C GLY A 492 7.98 -19.76 10.25
N HIS A 493 6.97 -19.69 9.39
CA HIS A 493 7.09 -19.09 8.05
C HIS A 493 8.29 -19.59 7.22
N ALA A 494 8.61 -20.89 7.32
CA ALA A 494 9.91 -21.40 6.88
C ALA A 494 9.88 -22.31 5.65
N TYR A 495 8.73 -22.53 5.00
CA TYR A 495 8.61 -23.46 3.87
C TYR A 495 9.65 -23.20 2.75
N SER A 496 9.89 -21.93 2.40
CA SER A 496 10.84 -21.56 1.34
C SER A 496 12.29 -21.95 1.64
N TRP A 497 12.69 -22.04 2.91
CA TRP A 497 14.00 -22.56 3.32
C TRP A 497 14.17 -24.03 2.94
N GLY A 498 13.10 -24.81 3.10
CA GLY A 498 13.06 -26.25 2.84
C GLY A 498 13.22 -26.60 1.37
N LEU A 499 12.87 -25.69 0.45
CA LEU A 499 13.11 -25.88 -0.98
C LEU A 499 14.61 -26.04 -1.30
N ALA A 500 15.46 -25.32 -0.55
CA ALA A 500 16.91 -25.47 -0.61
C ALA A 500 17.45 -26.62 0.23
N PHE A 501 16.94 -26.74 1.45
CA PHE A 501 17.41 -27.66 2.47
C PHE A 501 16.23 -28.43 3.10
N PRO A 502 15.74 -29.51 2.47
CA PRO A 502 14.52 -30.18 2.92
C PRO A 502 14.61 -30.76 4.34
N ASP A 503 15.81 -31.06 4.82
CA ASP A 503 16.04 -31.69 6.12
C ASP A 503 15.98 -30.71 7.31
N ILE A 504 15.98 -29.40 7.06
CA ILE A 504 15.88 -28.37 8.11
C ILE A 504 14.47 -27.81 8.29
N VAL A 505 13.46 -28.35 7.61
CA VAL A 505 12.07 -27.91 7.71
C VAL A 505 11.15 -29.11 7.95
N THR A 506 10.25 -29.00 8.90
CA THR A 506 9.20 -29.98 9.21
C THR A 506 7.86 -29.56 8.64
N CYS A 507 6.89 -30.48 8.59
CA CYS A 507 5.51 -30.27 8.13
C CYS A 507 5.38 -29.49 6.79
N MET A 508 6.31 -29.71 5.87
CA MET A 508 6.34 -29.00 4.58
C MET A 508 5.12 -29.33 3.71
N ASN A 509 4.35 -28.32 3.35
CA ASN A 509 3.23 -28.38 2.41
C ASN A 509 2.23 -29.51 2.73
N MET A 510 1.74 -29.54 3.98
CA MET A 510 0.72 -30.50 4.41
C MET A 510 -0.61 -30.17 3.75
N GLN A 511 -0.92 -30.81 2.62
CA GLN A 511 -2.17 -30.61 1.88
C GLN A 511 -3.09 -31.84 2.00
N PRO A 512 -4.42 -31.68 2.08
CA PRO A 512 -5.15 -30.40 2.08
C PRO A 512 -5.23 -29.73 3.47
N ASN A 513 -4.78 -30.40 4.53
CA ASN A 513 -4.98 -29.99 5.92
C ASN A 513 -3.94 -28.97 6.43
N TRP A 514 -3.50 -28.03 5.58
CA TRP A 514 -2.43 -27.10 5.95
C TRP A 514 -2.81 -26.26 7.18
N SER A 515 -4.10 -26.00 7.36
CA SER A 515 -4.68 -25.23 8.47
C SER A 515 -4.47 -25.87 9.84
N ASP A 516 -4.20 -27.18 9.90
CA ASP A 516 -3.85 -27.85 11.16
C ASP A 516 -2.40 -27.54 11.57
N TYR A 517 -1.55 -27.12 10.62
CA TYR A 517 -0.10 -27.01 10.79
C TYR A 517 0.46 -25.59 10.59
N ALA A 518 -0.35 -24.64 10.11
CA ALA A 518 0.02 -23.25 9.88
C ALA A 518 -1.22 -22.34 9.82
N ALA A 519 -1.04 -21.04 10.05
CA ALA A 519 -2.10 -20.04 9.92
C ALA A 519 -2.51 -19.80 8.45
N GLU A 520 -1.59 -20.01 7.51
CA GLU A 520 -1.80 -19.90 6.07
C GLU A 520 -1.00 -20.96 5.29
N PRO A 521 -1.44 -21.36 4.08
CA PRO A 521 -0.67 -22.26 3.23
C PRO A 521 0.55 -21.53 2.62
N ASN A 522 1.67 -22.19 2.34
CA ASN A 522 1.96 -23.60 2.61
C ASN A 522 2.55 -23.77 4.02
N SER A 523 2.13 -24.79 4.75
CA SER A 523 2.76 -25.09 6.04
C SER A 523 4.25 -25.43 5.91
N GLY A 524 5.02 -25.10 6.94
CA GLY A 524 6.43 -25.44 7.06
C GLY A 524 7.13 -24.61 8.14
N GLN A 525 7.78 -25.29 9.09
CA GLN A 525 8.53 -24.65 10.19
C GLN A 525 9.93 -25.25 10.28
N LEU A 526 10.90 -24.48 10.76
CA LEU A 526 12.25 -25.00 10.93
C LEU A 526 12.27 -26.22 11.86
N ASN A 527 13.06 -27.22 11.48
CA ASN A 527 13.34 -28.41 12.29
C ASN A 527 14.39 -28.05 13.36
N ILE A 528 13.93 -27.59 14.52
CA ILE A 528 14.79 -27.06 15.58
C ILE A 528 15.53 -28.14 16.40
N ILE A 529 15.25 -29.44 16.18
CA ILE A 529 16.07 -30.54 16.73
C ILE A 529 17.20 -30.97 15.79
N ASN A 530 17.18 -30.55 14.53
CA ASN A 530 18.26 -30.84 13.58
C ASN A 530 19.41 -29.84 13.76
N PRO A 531 20.63 -30.27 14.16
CA PRO A 531 21.77 -29.37 14.34
C PRO A 531 22.17 -28.59 13.07
N LYS A 532 21.84 -29.12 11.88
CA LYS A 532 22.09 -28.43 10.61
C LYS A 532 21.28 -27.14 10.48
N THR A 533 20.09 -27.10 11.06
CA THR A 533 19.23 -25.90 11.10
C THR A 533 19.97 -24.74 11.76
N ASP A 534 20.55 -24.97 12.96
CA ASP A 534 21.33 -23.96 13.67
C ASP A 534 22.51 -23.44 12.84
N VAL A 535 23.26 -24.35 12.18
CA VAL A 535 24.42 -23.99 11.36
C VAL A 535 24.01 -23.11 10.17
N ILE A 536 22.93 -23.47 9.49
CA ILE A 536 22.45 -22.73 8.33
C ILE A 536 21.95 -21.36 8.74
N VAL A 537 21.06 -21.28 9.73
CA VAL A 537 20.48 -20.02 10.20
C VAL A 537 21.57 -19.09 10.73
N ARG A 538 22.47 -19.56 11.59
CA ARG A 538 23.54 -18.74 12.15
C ARG A 538 24.46 -18.18 11.08
N ASN A 539 24.88 -19.01 10.11
CA ASN A 539 25.76 -18.56 9.02
C ASN A 539 25.04 -17.57 8.08
N PHE A 540 23.76 -17.81 7.80
CA PHE A 540 22.92 -16.89 7.03
C PHE A 540 22.83 -15.52 7.70
N LEU A 541 22.48 -15.48 9.00
CA LEU A 541 22.42 -14.23 9.77
C LEU A 541 23.77 -13.53 9.81
N LYS A 542 24.86 -14.28 9.99
CA LYS A 542 26.23 -13.75 9.98
C LYS A 542 26.60 -13.04 8.68
N GLU A 543 26.12 -13.53 7.54
CA GLU A 543 26.34 -12.87 6.26
C GLU A 543 25.42 -11.67 6.08
N VAL A 544 24.11 -11.90 6.09
CA VAL A 544 23.12 -10.96 5.54
C VAL A 544 22.94 -9.74 6.44
N THR A 545 23.08 -9.88 7.76
CA THR A 545 22.97 -8.74 8.69
C THR A 545 24.05 -7.68 8.48
N THR A 546 25.18 -8.01 7.83
CA THR A 546 26.25 -7.07 7.47
C THR A 546 25.90 -6.16 6.28
N TRP A 547 24.80 -6.44 5.59
CA TRP A 547 24.31 -5.62 4.48
C TRP A 547 23.52 -4.40 4.95
N PHE A 548 23.10 -4.42 6.22
CA PHE A 548 22.26 -3.40 6.85
C PHE A 548 23.05 -2.58 7.88
N ASP A 549 22.95 -1.26 7.80
CA ASP A 549 23.59 -0.33 8.73
C ASP A 549 22.87 -0.29 10.10
N ASP A 550 21.58 -0.62 10.15
CA ASP A 550 20.73 -0.44 11.35
C ASP A 550 21.16 -1.32 12.53
N GLU A 551 20.89 -0.88 13.75
CA GLU A 551 21.23 -1.64 14.95
C GLU A 551 20.30 -2.82 15.22
N PHE A 552 19.08 -2.81 14.66
CA PHE A 552 18.14 -3.91 14.84
C PHE A 552 18.19 -4.95 13.73
N VAL A 553 17.79 -6.17 14.10
CA VAL A 553 17.40 -7.26 13.20
C VAL A 553 16.14 -7.89 13.80
N HIS A 554 15.07 -7.99 13.03
CA HIS A 554 13.86 -8.69 13.44
C HIS A 554 14.01 -10.18 13.12
N ILE A 555 13.71 -11.04 14.09
CA ILE A 555 13.85 -12.50 13.95
C ILE A 555 12.49 -13.21 13.84
N GLY A 556 11.41 -12.42 13.78
CA GLY A 556 10.03 -12.88 13.71
C GLY A 556 9.63 -13.64 14.98
N GLY A 557 9.17 -14.87 14.81
CA GLY A 557 8.76 -15.78 15.88
C GLY A 557 7.26 -15.79 16.14
N ASP A 558 6.47 -15.31 15.19
CA ASP A 558 5.01 -15.33 15.18
C ASP A 558 4.47 -16.69 14.71
N GLU A 559 3.20 -16.94 15.09
CA GLU A 559 2.34 -18.03 14.58
C GLU A 559 2.94 -19.45 14.56
N VAL A 560 3.91 -19.74 15.43
CA VAL A 560 4.50 -21.09 15.55
C VAL A 560 3.46 -22.10 16.01
N ASN A 561 3.13 -23.03 15.14
CA ASN A 561 2.17 -24.10 15.38
C ASN A 561 2.88 -25.36 15.91
N PHE A 562 2.60 -25.73 17.16
CA PHE A 562 3.24 -26.86 17.82
C PHE A 562 2.85 -28.21 17.25
N LYS A 563 1.64 -28.34 16.66
CA LYS A 563 1.18 -29.57 16.02
C LYS A 563 2.11 -30.01 14.89
N CYS A 564 2.70 -29.06 14.16
CA CYS A 564 3.75 -29.32 13.17
C CYS A 564 4.88 -30.17 13.74
N TRP A 565 5.38 -29.84 14.93
CA TRP A 565 6.49 -30.55 15.55
C TRP A 565 6.04 -31.82 16.29
N GLU A 566 4.88 -31.80 16.93
CA GLU A 566 4.30 -32.97 17.60
C GLU A 566 4.11 -34.15 16.65
N ASP A 567 3.62 -33.88 15.43
CA ASP A 567 3.37 -34.90 14.41
C ASP A 567 4.62 -35.22 13.56
N SER A 568 5.74 -34.50 13.78
CA SER A 568 6.96 -34.67 12.97
C SER A 568 7.84 -35.81 13.47
N PRO A 569 8.39 -36.65 12.57
CA PRO A 569 9.28 -37.74 12.95
C PRO A 569 10.50 -37.26 13.75
N GLY A 570 10.83 -37.97 14.83
CA GLY A 570 12.01 -37.72 15.67
C GLY A 570 11.77 -36.76 16.84
N TYR A 571 10.71 -35.94 16.81
CA TYR A 571 10.39 -35.03 17.91
C TYR A 571 9.98 -35.77 19.18
N PRO A 572 9.02 -36.72 19.17
CA PRO A 572 8.65 -37.47 20.37
C PRO A 572 9.85 -38.16 21.03
N GLU A 573 10.72 -38.78 20.25
CA GLU A 573 11.93 -39.44 20.74
C GLU A 573 12.95 -38.43 21.29
N TYR A 574 13.11 -37.28 20.64
CA TYR A 574 14.02 -36.23 21.10
C TYR A 574 13.56 -35.63 22.43
N LEU A 575 12.27 -35.30 22.57
CA LEU A 575 11.70 -34.75 23.80
C LEU A 575 11.88 -35.73 24.97
N GLN A 576 11.57 -37.02 24.74
CA GLN A 576 11.77 -38.07 25.75
C GLN A 576 13.24 -38.26 26.12
N LYS A 577 14.13 -38.38 25.12
CA LYS A 577 15.57 -38.63 25.34
C LYS A 577 16.25 -37.50 26.09
N ASN A 578 15.88 -36.24 25.81
CA ASN A 578 16.50 -35.07 26.41
C ASN A 578 15.75 -34.55 27.64
N ASN A 579 14.61 -35.16 28.00
CA ASN A 579 13.74 -34.75 29.09
C ASN A 579 13.39 -33.24 29.01
N VAL A 580 12.98 -32.80 27.82
CA VAL A 580 12.57 -31.41 27.55
C VAL A 580 11.15 -31.37 26.98
N THR A 581 10.41 -30.29 27.26
CA THR A 581 9.12 -30.02 26.65
C THR A 581 9.29 -29.25 25.33
N LEU A 582 8.24 -29.22 24.50
CA LEU A 582 8.25 -28.47 23.25
C LEU A 582 8.37 -26.96 23.49
N ASP A 583 7.68 -26.41 24.51
CA ASP A 583 7.85 -25.02 24.95
C ASP A 583 9.29 -24.69 25.34
N ASN A 584 9.94 -25.58 26.10
CA ASN A 584 11.35 -25.39 26.48
C ASN A 584 12.26 -25.41 25.25
N LEU A 585 12.03 -26.34 24.32
CA LEU A 585 12.80 -26.44 23.08
C LEU A 585 12.62 -25.20 22.19
N PHE A 586 11.38 -24.72 22.02
CA PHE A 586 11.08 -23.50 21.28
C PHE A 586 11.71 -22.28 21.94
N GLY A 587 11.55 -22.12 23.25
CA GLY A 587 12.17 -21.04 24.03
C GLY A 587 13.69 -21.03 23.90
N GLN A 588 14.34 -22.20 23.93
CA GLN A 588 15.77 -22.31 23.69
C GLN A 588 16.16 -21.86 22.28
N PHE A 589 15.38 -22.19 21.25
CA PHE A 589 15.64 -21.75 19.89
C PHE A 589 15.52 -20.23 19.74
N VAL A 590 14.47 -19.61 20.31
CA VAL A 590 14.29 -18.14 20.31
C VAL A 590 15.46 -17.44 21.02
N LEU A 591 15.90 -17.95 22.17
CA LEU A 591 17.05 -17.37 22.87
C LEU A 591 18.36 -17.55 22.08
N LYS A 592 18.50 -18.67 21.37
CA LYS A 592 19.65 -18.94 20.49
C LYS A 592 19.67 -17.98 19.31
N SER A 593 18.51 -17.72 18.68
CA SER A 593 18.39 -16.80 17.56
C SER A 593 18.69 -15.34 17.98
N HIS A 594 18.20 -14.91 19.15
CA HIS A 594 18.60 -13.63 19.75
C HIS A 594 20.11 -13.53 19.96
N ASN A 595 20.77 -14.60 20.42
CA ASN A 595 22.21 -14.61 20.59
C ASN A 595 22.97 -14.52 19.26
N TRP A 596 22.52 -15.19 18.21
CA TRP A 596 23.11 -15.04 16.87
C TRP A 596 23.00 -13.61 16.33
N VAL A 597 21.90 -12.91 16.62
CA VAL A 597 21.79 -11.48 16.31
C VAL A 597 22.83 -10.66 17.08
N ARG A 598 23.01 -10.93 18.38
CA ARG A 598 24.01 -10.25 19.22
C ARG A 598 25.46 -10.52 18.80
N GLU A 599 25.76 -11.72 18.31
CA GLU A 599 27.08 -12.06 17.75
C GLU A 599 27.47 -11.15 16.58
N ASN A 600 26.47 -10.62 15.86
CA ASN A 600 26.64 -9.65 14.78
C ASN A 600 26.66 -8.19 15.26
N LYS A 601 26.71 -7.96 16.58
CA LYS A 601 26.66 -6.64 17.24
C LYS A 601 25.38 -5.87 16.92
N LYS A 602 24.28 -6.61 16.75
CA LYS A 602 22.93 -6.10 16.52
C LYS A 602 22.04 -6.41 17.72
N THR A 603 20.90 -5.73 17.80
CA THR A 603 19.88 -5.94 18.82
C THR A 603 18.69 -6.66 18.18
N PRO A 604 18.18 -7.74 18.79
CA PRO A 604 17.03 -8.44 18.25
C PRO A 604 15.71 -7.68 18.45
N ILE A 605 14.80 -7.83 17.48
CA ILE A 605 13.36 -7.60 17.62
C ILE A 605 12.66 -8.95 17.39
N THR A 606 11.56 -9.21 18.10
CA THR A 606 10.71 -10.39 17.92
C THR A 606 9.24 -10.00 18.04
N TRP A 607 8.34 -10.76 17.41
CA TRP A 607 6.90 -10.60 17.63
C TRP A 607 6.50 -10.98 19.05
N GLN A 608 5.32 -10.50 19.46
CA GLN A 608 4.87 -10.56 20.85
C GLN A 608 4.73 -11.97 21.43
N GLU A 609 4.46 -12.98 20.60
CA GLU A 609 4.14 -14.36 20.99
C GLU A 609 5.21 -14.95 21.90
N ALA A 610 6.49 -14.67 21.61
CA ALA A 610 7.60 -15.11 22.43
C ALA A 610 7.42 -14.72 23.91
N LEU A 611 6.93 -13.50 24.16
CA LEU A 611 6.73 -12.97 25.51
C LEU A 611 5.30 -13.21 26.02
N THR A 612 4.27 -12.92 25.23
CA THR A 612 2.87 -12.87 25.69
C THR A 612 2.18 -14.23 25.69
N SER A 613 2.61 -15.15 24.82
CA SER A 613 1.98 -16.47 24.67
C SER A 613 2.86 -17.57 25.27
N HIS A 614 4.15 -17.55 24.96
CA HIS A 614 5.10 -18.59 25.37
C HIS A 614 5.90 -18.25 26.63
N HIS A 615 5.75 -17.03 27.18
CA HIS A 615 6.39 -16.61 28.43
C HIS A 615 7.92 -16.82 28.44
N ILE A 616 8.57 -16.69 27.29
CA ILE A 616 10.01 -16.87 27.14
C ILE A 616 10.72 -15.71 27.84
N PRO A 617 11.72 -15.96 28.71
CA PRO A 617 12.44 -14.92 29.44
C PRO A 617 13.45 -14.19 28.53
N ILE A 618 12.93 -13.40 27.59
CA ILE A 618 13.75 -12.62 26.65
C ILE A 618 14.51 -11.50 27.37
N GLY A 619 15.68 -11.13 26.86
CA GLY A 619 16.52 -10.07 27.43
C GLY A 619 15.84 -8.70 27.37
N LYS A 620 16.20 -7.78 28.28
CA LYS A 620 15.65 -6.40 28.29
C LYS A 620 16.16 -5.54 27.14
N ASP A 621 17.24 -5.95 26.50
CA ASP A 621 17.74 -5.36 25.26
C ASP A 621 16.80 -5.65 24.07
N VAL A 622 16.04 -6.75 24.10
CA VAL A 622 15.13 -7.14 23.02
C VAL A 622 13.96 -6.16 22.93
N ALA A 623 13.70 -5.61 21.75
CA ALA A 623 12.45 -4.91 21.48
C ALA A 623 11.38 -5.92 21.04
N VAL A 624 10.13 -5.69 21.41
CA VAL A 624 9.02 -6.57 21.08
C VAL A 624 8.02 -5.83 20.21
N GLN A 625 7.69 -6.40 19.06
CA GLN A 625 6.69 -5.86 18.16
C GLN A 625 5.32 -6.47 18.47
N VAL A 626 4.33 -5.63 18.74
CA VAL A 626 2.98 -6.03 19.17
C VAL A 626 1.99 -5.79 18.04
N TRP A 627 1.28 -6.84 17.65
CA TRP A 627 0.32 -6.79 16.55
C TRP A 627 -1.12 -7.12 16.98
N LEU A 628 -1.35 -7.84 18.08
CA LEU A 628 -2.71 -8.22 18.50
C LEU A 628 -3.51 -7.07 19.12
N GLY A 629 -2.87 -6.11 19.79
CA GLY A 629 -3.57 -4.96 20.33
C GLY A 629 -2.88 -4.23 21.48
N ALA A 630 -3.52 -3.18 21.98
CA ALA A 630 -2.95 -2.31 23.02
C ALA A 630 -2.76 -3.04 24.38
N ALA A 631 -3.58 -4.04 24.69
CA ALA A 631 -3.47 -4.80 25.93
C ALA A 631 -2.14 -5.58 26.02
N ASP A 632 -1.65 -6.10 24.89
CA ASP A 632 -0.37 -6.81 24.85
C ASP A 632 0.82 -5.86 24.91
N ALA A 633 0.68 -4.65 24.37
CA ALA A 633 1.68 -3.60 24.55
C ALA A 633 1.91 -3.27 26.02
N ILE A 634 0.84 -3.26 26.84
CA ILE A 634 0.94 -3.08 28.30
C ILE A 634 1.74 -4.22 28.94
N LYS A 635 1.44 -5.48 28.59
CA LYS A 635 2.18 -6.65 29.12
C LYS A 635 3.68 -6.58 28.79
N VAL A 636 4.03 -6.15 27.58
CA VAL A 636 5.44 -6.00 27.15
C VAL A 636 6.16 -4.94 27.98
N VAL A 637 5.55 -3.77 28.20
CA VAL A 637 6.18 -2.70 28.99
C VAL A 637 6.21 -3.02 30.49
N GLU A 638 5.22 -3.77 31.02
CA GLU A 638 5.24 -4.30 32.39
C GLU A 638 6.34 -5.33 32.59
N ALA A 639 6.62 -6.13 31.56
CA ALA A 639 7.80 -6.97 31.52
C ALA A 639 9.10 -6.15 31.42
N GLY A 640 9.06 -4.84 31.21
CA GLY A 640 10.23 -3.97 31.13
C GLY A 640 10.96 -4.01 29.79
N ASN A 641 10.30 -4.52 28.74
CA ASN A 641 10.81 -4.53 27.38
C ASN A 641 10.30 -3.33 26.60
N ARG A 642 11.08 -2.92 25.58
CA ARG A 642 10.69 -1.84 24.67
C ARG A 642 9.66 -2.36 23.67
N VAL A 643 8.62 -1.58 23.37
CA VAL A 643 7.54 -1.98 22.47
C VAL A 643 7.53 -1.15 21.19
N ILE A 644 7.27 -1.83 20.08
CA ILE A 644 6.93 -1.27 18.77
C ILE A 644 5.50 -1.71 18.47
N SER A 645 4.57 -0.77 18.24
CA SER A 645 3.17 -1.13 17.96
C SER A 645 2.89 -1.23 16.46
N THR A 646 2.29 -2.35 16.04
CA THR A 646 1.81 -2.61 14.68
C THR A 646 0.43 -3.27 14.77
N SER A 647 -0.45 -2.75 15.63
CA SER A 647 -1.74 -3.38 15.94
C SER A 647 -2.62 -3.64 14.71
N TYR A 648 -3.07 -4.88 14.47
CA TYR A 648 -3.96 -5.25 13.36
C TYR A 648 -5.31 -4.53 13.44
N GLU A 649 -5.77 -4.18 14.64
CA GLU A 649 -7.01 -3.45 14.87
C GLU A 649 -6.98 -2.05 14.20
N ARG A 650 -5.79 -1.51 13.95
CA ARG A 650 -5.58 -0.11 13.53
C ARG A 650 -4.70 0.04 12.30
N TRP A 651 -3.57 -0.66 12.25
CA TRP A 651 -2.42 -0.35 11.40
C TRP A 651 -2.00 -1.50 10.46
N TYR A 652 -2.74 -2.62 10.41
CA TYR A 652 -2.65 -3.56 9.28
C TYR A 652 -3.43 -2.98 8.09
N LEU A 653 -2.70 -2.59 7.05
CA LEU A 653 -3.28 -1.89 5.90
C LEU A 653 -3.75 -2.86 4.80
N ASP A 654 -3.37 -4.13 4.88
CA ASP A 654 -3.82 -5.25 4.04
C ASP A 654 -5.29 -5.66 4.32
N CYS A 655 -5.81 -5.44 5.54
CA CYS A 655 -7.17 -5.78 5.93
C CYS A 655 -8.26 -5.11 5.06
N GLY A 656 -9.39 -5.81 4.89
CA GLY A 656 -10.58 -5.30 4.18
C GLY A 656 -10.48 -5.35 2.66
N ARG A 657 -9.54 -6.14 2.12
CA ARG A 657 -9.29 -6.27 0.67
C ARG A 657 -9.80 -7.59 0.07
N GLY A 658 -10.57 -8.33 0.87
CA GLY A 658 -11.16 -9.62 0.53
C GLY A 658 -10.25 -10.80 0.83
N ALA A 659 -10.80 -12.00 0.69
CA ALA A 659 -10.06 -13.25 0.93
C ALA A 659 -9.16 -13.62 -0.25
N TRP A 660 -8.01 -14.23 0.04
CA TRP A 660 -7.11 -14.78 -0.97
C TRP A 660 -7.08 -16.33 -0.98
N ILE A 661 -7.55 -16.98 0.09
CA ILE A 661 -7.68 -18.44 0.19
C ILE A 661 -8.94 -18.89 -0.56
N SER A 662 -8.81 -19.99 -1.33
CA SER A 662 -9.93 -20.62 -2.05
C SER A 662 -11.06 -21.02 -1.10
N ASP A 663 -12.31 -21.02 -1.60
CA ASP A 663 -13.52 -21.38 -0.85
C ASP A 663 -13.87 -20.47 0.35
N SER A 664 -13.18 -19.34 0.51
CA SER A 664 -13.58 -18.31 1.47
C SER A 664 -14.85 -17.58 1.05
N GLN A 665 -15.64 -17.14 2.04
CA GLN A 665 -16.83 -16.29 1.88
C GLN A 665 -16.51 -14.84 1.44
N GLY A 666 -15.22 -14.51 1.27
CA GLY A 666 -14.78 -13.32 0.53
C GLY A 666 -14.17 -12.20 1.37
N ASN A 667 -14.10 -12.29 2.70
CA ASN A 667 -13.47 -11.29 3.57
C ASN A 667 -12.02 -11.63 3.92
N SER A 668 -11.19 -10.63 4.19
CA SER A 668 -9.86 -10.89 4.77
C SER A 668 -10.00 -11.30 6.24
N TRP A 669 -8.96 -11.91 6.81
CA TRP A 669 -9.02 -12.41 8.19
C TRP A 669 -9.16 -11.29 9.24
N CYS A 670 -8.65 -10.08 8.94
CA CYS A 670 -8.59 -8.94 9.85
C CYS A 670 -9.55 -7.80 9.48
N ASP A 671 -10.63 -8.11 8.76
CA ASP A 671 -11.70 -7.15 8.44
C ASP A 671 -12.22 -6.39 9.69
N PRO A 672 -12.73 -5.16 9.52
CA PRO A 672 -12.96 -4.44 8.26
C PRO A 672 -11.72 -3.67 7.76
N TYR A 673 -11.83 -3.04 6.59
CA TYR A 673 -10.85 -2.08 6.07
C TYR A 673 -10.51 -0.99 7.10
N LYS A 674 -9.22 -0.76 7.34
CA LYS A 674 -8.76 0.30 8.25
C LYS A 674 -8.69 1.63 7.49
N GLY A 675 -9.77 2.41 7.52
CA GLY A 675 -9.78 3.76 6.95
C GLY A 675 -8.81 4.71 7.66
N TRP A 676 -8.40 5.80 7.00
CA TRP A 676 -7.40 6.73 7.56
C TRP A 676 -7.80 7.30 8.93
N GLN A 677 -9.10 7.44 9.22
CA GLN A 677 -9.59 7.88 10.53
C GLN A 677 -9.28 6.87 11.64
N VAL A 678 -9.41 5.58 11.34
CA VAL A 678 -9.11 4.49 12.29
C VAL A 678 -7.61 4.47 12.58
N VAL A 679 -6.80 4.61 11.52
CA VAL A 679 -5.34 4.72 11.58
C VAL A 679 -4.90 5.95 12.38
N TYR A 680 -5.53 7.11 12.15
CA TYR A 680 -5.21 8.37 12.82
C TYR A 680 -5.60 8.34 14.31
N ASN A 681 -6.74 7.75 14.66
CA ASN A 681 -7.24 7.73 16.05
C ASN A 681 -6.66 6.58 16.88
N TYR A 682 -5.35 6.37 16.81
CA TYR A 682 -4.66 5.36 17.62
C TYR A 682 -3.73 6.01 18.65
N ASP A 683 -4.02 5.78 19.93
CA ASP A 683 -3.17 6.20 21.05
C ASP A 683 -2.31 5.02 21.51
N LEU A 684 -1.02 5.07 21.18
CA LEU A 684 -0.06 4.00 21.49
C LEU A 684 0.25 3.91 22.99
N THR A 685 -0.10 4.94 23.75
CA THR A 685 0.20 5.08 25.19
C THR A 685 -1.05 5.02 26.04
N ALA A 686 -2.19 4.65 25.44
CA ALA A 686 -3.45 4.55 26.16
C ALA A 686 -3.32 3.58 27.35
N ASN A 687 -3.84 4.00 28.50
CA ASN A 687 -3.81 3.23 29.75
C ASN A 687 -2.41 2.87 30.27
N MET A 688 -1.35 3.54 29.78
CA MET A 688 0.00 3.41 30.32
C MET A 688 0.34 4.56 31.28
N THR A 689 1.14 4.27 32.29
CA THR A 689 1.78 5.30 33.11
C THR A 689 2.83 6.07 32.29
N LYS A 690 3.25 7.24 32.81
CA LYS A 690 4.31 8.05 32.19
C LYS A 690 5.63 7.30 32.05
N GLU A 691 5.96 6.42 33.01
CA GLU A 691 7.19 5.63 32.97
C GLU A 691 7.08 4.48 31.96
N GLN A 692 5.96 3.75 31.93
CA GLN A 692 5.69 2.73 30.91
C GLN A 692 5.72 3.31 29.49
N SER A 693 5.16 4.51 29.29
CA SER A 693 5.14 5.18 27.99
C SER A 693 6.54 5.45 27.42
N LYS A 694 7.60 5.53 28.26
CA LYS A 694 8.99 5.69 27.79
C LYS A 694 9.54 4.44 27.11
N LEU A 695 8.94 3.27 27.35
CA LEU A 695 9.31 2.02 26.69
C LEU A 695 8.64 1.87 25.32
N VAL A 696 7.67 2.73 24.97
CA VAL A 696 7.05 2.77 23.65
C VAL A 696 7.98 3.52 22.69
N LEU A 697 8.64 2.77 21.81
CA LEU A 697 9.54 3.35 20.79
C LEU A 697 8.76 4.11 19.70
N GLY A 698 7.49 3.74 19.52
CA GLY A 698 6.62 4.19 18.45
C GLY A 698 5.96 2.99 17.80
N GLY A 699 5.88 2.97 16.49
CA GLY A 699 5.22 1.87 15.80
C GLY A 699 5.29 1.95 14.28
N GLU A 700 4.61 1.01 13.64
CA GLU A 700 4.69 0.77 12.21
C GLU A 700 3.31 0.47 11.62
N VAL A 701 3.12 0.83 10.36
CA VAL A 701 1.99 0.28 9.58
C VAL A 701 2.43 -1.02 8.91
N GLY A 702 1.60 -2.06 9.03
CA GLY A 702 1.82 -3.37 8.45
C GLY A 702 1.26 -3.46 7.02
N LEU A 703 2.07 -3.94 6.08
CA LEU A 703 1.66 -4.27 4.72
C LEU A 703 2.09 -5.69 4.38
N TRP A 704 1.35 -6.66 4.91
CA TRP A 704 1.45 -8.05 4.50
C TRP A 704 1.02 -8.22 3.05
N ALA A 705 1.74 -9.05 2.29
CA ALA A 705 1.72 -9.00 0.85
C ALA A 705 1.00 -10.18 0.18
N GLU A 706 0.11 -10.90 0.87
CA GLU A 706 -0.69 -11.98 0.28
C GLU A 706 -1.50 -11.48 -0.92
N ALA A 707 -2.01 -10.24 -0.85
CA ALA A 707 -2.76 -9.57 -1.91
C ALA A 707 -2.21 -8.18 -2.30
N ILE A 708 -0.92 -7.93 -2.07
CA ILE A 708 -0.26 -6.65 -2.36
C ILE A 708 0.99 -6.87 -3.22
N ASP A 709 1.14 -6.10 -4.30
CA ASP A 709 2.31 -6.09 -5.15
C ASP A 709 2.65 -4.67 -5.63
N GLY A 710 3.64 -4.52 -6.52
CA GLY A 710 4.03 -3.21 -7.05
C GLY A 710 2.93 -2.44 -7.79
N ILE A 711 1.81 -3.08 -8.17
CA ILE A 711 0.69 -2.44 -8.86
C ILE A 711 -0.24 -1.72 -7.88
N ASN A 712 -0.51 -2.31 -6.72
CA ASN A 712 -1.46 -1.76 -5.75
C ASN A 712 -0.82 -1.17 -4.48
N LEU A 713 0.48 -1.40 -4.25
CA LEU A 713 1.25 -0.95 -3.07
C LEU A 713 0.96 0.50 -2.66
N ASP A 714 1.13 1.45 -3.59
CA ASP A 714 0.97 2.87 -3.29
C ASP A 714 -0.45 3.22 -2.83
N ARG A 715 -1.46 2.58 -3.43
CA ARG A 715 -2.87 2.83 -3.11
C ARG A 715 -3.23 2.27 -1.73
N VAL A 716 -2.65 1.12 -1.38
CA VAL A 716 -2.83 0.54 -0.04
C VAL A 716 -2.18 1.44 0.99
N LEU A 717 -0.92 1.82 0.76
CA LEU A 717 -0.12 2.53 1.75
C LEU A 717 -0.59 3.98 1.93
N TRP A 718 -0.82 4.71 0.84
CA TRP A 718 -1.03 6.15 0.89
C TRP A 718 -2.49 6.53 0.56
N PRO A 719 -3.13 7.40 1.35
CA PRO A 719 -2.56 8.24 2.41
C PRO A 719 -2.70 7.69 3.84
N ARG A 720 -3.07 6.42 4.03
CA ARG A 720 -3.21 5.84 5.38
C ARG A 720 -1.91 5.84 6.18
N GLY A 721 -0.77 5.49 5.57
CA GLY A 721 0.55 5.64 6.16
C GLY A 721 0.90 7.09 6.49
N ALA A 722 0.33 8.09 5.79
CA ALA A 722 0.49 9.49 6.15
C ALA A 722 -0.26 9.80 7.46
N ALA A 723 -1.45 9.22 7.67
CA ALA A 723 -2.19 9.31 8.94
C ALA A 723 -1.35 8.79 10.11
N ALA A 724 -0.80 7.57 9.99
CA ALA A 724 0.09 7.01 11.02
C ALA A 724 1.34 7.89 11.25
N ALA A 725 1.90 8.46 10.18
CA ALA A 725 3.05 9.34 10.30
C ALA A 725 2.80 10.59 11.15
N GLU A 726 1.60 11.18 11.08
CA GLU A 726 1.24 12.31 11.95
C GLU A 726 1.02 11.89 13.40
N VAL A 727 0.40 10.73 13.64
CA VAL A 727 0.32 10.14 15.00
C VAL A 727 1.71 9.98 15.60
N LEU A 728 2.64 9.43 14.83
CA LEU A 728 3.98 9.12 15.29
C LEU A 728 4.91 10.34 15.39
N TRP A 729 4.63 11.41 14.63
CA TRP A 729 5.41 12.65 14.67
C TRP A 729 4.86 13.64 15.69
N SER A 730 3.56 13.90 15.67
CA SER A 730 2.91 15.02 16.35
C SER A 730 2.11 14.61 17.60
N ASP A 731 1.91 13.31 17.81
CA ASP A 731 0.89 12.76 18.72
C ASP A 731 -0.54 13.15 18.30
N ILE A 732 -1.51 12.37 18.75
CA ILE A 732 -2.94 12.68 18.60
C ILE A 732 -3.44 13.55 19.75
N LYS A 733 -2.75 13.53 20.90
CA LYS A 733 -3.10 14.29 22.10
C LYS A 733 -2.70 15.75 21.94
N LEU A 734 -3.64 16.64 22.25
CA LEU A 734 -3.40 18.08 22.38
C LEU A 734 -2.77 18.38 23.75
N ALA A 735 -2.30 19.61 23.93
CA ALA A 735 -1.65 20.04 25.19
C ALA A 735 -2.56 19.92 26.42
N ASP A 736 -3.88 19.93 26.23
CA ASP A 736 -4.89 19.73 27.29
C ASP A 736 -5.23 18.25 27.54
N GLY A 737 -4.56 17.32 26.83
CA GLY A 737 -4.77 15.88 26.92
C GLY A 737 -5.91 15.33 26.06
N THR A 738 -6.67 16.18 25.36
CA THR A 738 -7.77 15.73 24.49
C THR A 738 -7.25 15.20 23.14
N ILE A 739 -7.99 14.31 22.50
CA ILE A 739 -7.63 13.78 21.17
C ILE A 739 -8.08 14.75 20.08
N ARG A 740 -7.18 15.03 19.12
CA ARG A 740 -7.49 15.83 17.94
C ARG A 740 -8.60 15.17 17.11
N LYS A 741 -9.64 15.94 16.80
CA LYS A 741 -10.75 15.47 15.99
C LYS A 741 -10.31 15.30 14.53
N THR A 742 -10.72 14.20 13.91
CA THR A 742 -10.43 13.91 12.50
C THR A 742 -10.95 15.00 11.55
N GLY A 743 -12.06 15.67 11.89
CA GLY A 743 -12.57 16.82 11.13
C GLY A 743 -11.56 17.98 11.00
N ASP A 744 -10.69 18.18 12.00
CA ASP A 744 -9.64 19.21 11.97
C ASP A 744 -8.37 18.75 11.22
N VAL A 745 -8.22 17.45 11.03
CA VAL A 745 -7.13 16.82 10.26
C VAL A 745 -7.46 16.78 8.77
N PHE A 746 -8.74 16.65 8.47
CA PHE A 746 -9.23 16.29 7.13
C PHE A 746 -8.74 17.22 6.01
N PRO A 747 -8.77 18.56 6.15
CA PRO A 747 -8.25 19.43 5.09
C PRO A 747 -6.76 19.21 4.81
N ARG A 748 -5.94 18.98 5.84
CA ARG A 748 -4.48 18.83 5.68
C ARG A 748 -4.10 17.47 5.09
N ILE A 749 -4.80 16.39 5.44
CA ILE A 749 -4.51 15.09 4.82
C ILE A 749 -4.90 15.08 3.33
N HIS A 750 -5.89 15.87 2.93
CA HIS A 750 -6.21 16.11 1.51
C HIS A 750 -5.08 16.81 0.76
N GLU A 751 -4.52 17.86 1.35
CA GLU A 751 -3.35 18.57 0.81
C GLU A 751 -2.14 17.63 0.71
N GLN A 752 -1.90 16.82 1.74
CA GLN A 752 -0.82 15.84 1.70
C GLN A 752 -1.05 14.78 0.63
N ARG A 753 -2.27 14.26 0.49
CA ARG A 753 -2.61 13.30 -0.57
C ARG A 753 -2.40 13.90 -1.96
N ALA A 754 -2.83 15.14 -2.19
CA ALA A 754 -2.59 15.85 -3.44
C ALA A 754 -1.09 15.98 -3.74
N ARG A 755 -0.31 16.39 -2.72
CA ARG A 755 1.15 16.49 -2.81
C ARG A 755 1.83 15.16 -3.12
N LEU A 756 1.38 14.05 -2.54
CA LEU A 756 1.88 12.72 -2.85
C LEU A 756 1.65 12.37 -4.33
N VAL A 757 0.45 12.63 -4.84
CA VAL A 757 0.09 12.37 -6.25
C VAL A 757 0.92 13.23 -7.19
N ASP A 758 1.06 14.53 -6.91
CA ASP A 758 1.87 15.46 -7.70
C ASP A 758 3.37 15.08 -7.68
N ARG A 759 3.82 14.32 -6.68
CA ARG A 759 5.18 13.77 -6.57
C ARG A 759 5.33 12.36 -7.16
N GLY A 760 4.29 11.83 -7.81
CA GLY A 760 4.32 10.53 -8.49
C GLY A 760 4.02 9.32 -7.58
N ILE A 761 3.46 9.53 -6.40
CA ILE A 761 2.98 8.46 -5.51
C ILE A 761 1.51 8.18 -5.81
N GLY A 762 1.15 6.92 -6.04
CA GLY A 762 -0.20 6.48 -6.38
C GLY A 762 -1.20 6.50 -5.22
N ALA A 763 -1.30 7.60 -4.47
CA ALA A 763 -2.14 7.70 -3.28
C ALA A 763 -3.65 7.69 -3.60
N GLU A 764 -4.41 6.87 -2.88
CA GLU A 764 -5.86 6.73 -3.07
C GLU A 764 -6.62 8.03 -2.71
N PRO A 765 -7.77 8.31 -3.35
CA PRO A 765 -8.64 9.41 -2.94
C PRO A 765 -9.36 9.08 -1.63
N LEU A 766 -9.47 10.07 -0.75
CA LEU A 766 -10.16 9.94 0.55
C LEU A 766 -11.68 10.21 0.48
N GLN A 767 -12.12 11.02 -0.50
CA GLN A 767 -13.50 11.44 -0.72
C GLN A 767 -13.64 12.04 -2.13
N PRO A 768 -14.86 12.37 -2.60
CA PRO A 768 -15.04 13.12 -3.84
C PRO A 768 -14.26 14.44 -3.85
N LEU A 769 -13.65 14.78 -4.98
CA LEU A 769 -12.86 16.01 -5.13
C LEU A 769 -13.67 17.27 -4.78
N TRP A 770 -14.99 17.26 -5.00
CA TRP A 770 -15.86 18.35 -4.60
C TRP A 770 -15.81 18.63 -3.09
N CYS A 771 -15.86 17.60 -2.25
CA CYS A 771 -15.77 17.76 -0.80
C CYS A 771 -14.39 18.30 -0.38
N ALA A 772 -13.32 17.82 -1.01
CA ALA A 772 -11.97 18.33 -0.74
C ALA A 772 -11.82 19.83 -1.09
N ARG A 773 -12.55 20.31 -2.11
CA ARG A 773 -12.58 21.72 -2.54
C ARG A 773 -13.56 22.58 -1.73
N ASN A 774 -14.44 21.96 -0.95
CA ASN A 774 -15.49 22.60 -0.15
C ASN A 774 -15.49 22.01 1.27
N PRO A 775 -14.42 22.22 2.05
CA PRO A 775 -14.26 21.59 3.36
C PRO A 775 -15.41 21.95 4.31
N ARG A 776 -15.81 20.99 5.14
CA ARG A 776 -16.94 21.03 6.10
C ARG A 776 -18.35 21.06 5.49
N ASN A 777 -18.49 21.03 4.17
CA ASN A 777 -19.78 20.73 3.52
C ASN A 777 -20.03 19.20 3.39
N CYS A 778 -19.00 18.43 3.75
CA CYS A 778 -18.93 17.00 3.98
C CYS A 778 -18.14 16.86 5.31
#